data_AF-E7C4S6-F1
#
_entry.id   AF-E7C4S6-F1
#
_cell.length_a   1.000
_cell.length_b   1.000
_cell.length_c   1.000
_cell.angle_alpha   90.00
_cell.angle_beta   90.00
_cell.angle_gamma   90.00
#
_symmetry.space_group_name_H-M   'P 1'
#
loop_
_entity.id
_entity.type
_entity.pdbx_description
1 polymer ?
#
loop_
_entity_poly.entity_id
_entity_poly.type
_entity_poly.pdbx_seq_one_letter_code
_entity_poly.pdbx_strand_id
1 'polypeptide(L)'
;MAFTLGVCLLIVLLFFSVDEGVLTTGRADFEQFLATIDSGLSDRISLVDEGEGIYHTENPEGWSEFSRKKYRSLLYALPKIIKHNFQADLFERIDIDIPYMGFKEILLDRERAINRGFNLDPSFVKAEIKFRTKNQKARIRLKGDWGSHWDSQYRMSFRVELKEDGTVLGFKRFSLQKPRARAFPYDYAFQSLLEGVNNLSIPYRFVHVYVNGRNWGIMALEEHMSKEFLEKQRRKDSLIVRFSDERNKFTQRTLLQTSKDPYALYKLSDPSLIINPYDGRRQLADDYQRKVFSYLSDKHRNFSEDLYDIDSFSKSYILSTLWGSWHPLWDLNSRYYFNPYTLKLESISTDQTGYSPLESRDSVRFACLPEQYLKILSSSSYYERLYRNLDLVSSEVSKVQLYFDEASKLFPVDKKKNTSIVIDNMDKVLSNREEFLIFDPSFHSGCSAEASSEINIPTYEQASSFTQHLHIKHYTSGKLELYNLLPDEVLVKEILFEGKPVKSTNIIVPSYLKGYSPVILETDYVGVRDKQLSVLSIYQGFERTATNEYSLFSKNIKNPLLEINYKYKCPQYCEIKEGTYFFKKGKWHINSPIVLKGNVEIPAGTHLIFNKDSYLIVQGKLIVSGTLDDPVIFESTEGFWKGLYVWNAEERSYLSNLEIKNLNALEDDLLRLTGGINFYKADVDIKNVSIENVKAEDAINIVQSDYTIDSLKIKNTSSDALDADFSDGTIENSYFTDIAGDALDFSGSTSDISNVRILRTRDKGISVGEESFVNIENTYIENTNIGVTSKDASEVVMLNSIVKDFTSYGIMSFTKKDFYSKPSSLKVINCNIDTPFSYLRQEGTFMTVDDQEIEQEDFNVDKFYKNFENSL
;
A
#
# COMPACT_ATOMS: atom_id res chain seq x y z
N MET A 1 -12.80 -32.12 -35.26
CA MET A 1 -13.45 -32.37 -33.95
C MET A 1 -12.88 -33.59 -33.24
N ALA A 2 -13.02 -34.83 -33.73
CA ALA A 2 -12.35 -35.99 -33.11
C ALA A 2 -10.81 -35.91 -33.16
N PHE A 3 -10.25 -35.29 -34.21
CA PHE A 3 -8.82 -35.06 -34.36
C PHE A 3 -8.27 -33.99 -33.38
N THR A 4 -9.02 -32.90 -33.15
CA THR A 4 -8.67 -31.87 -32.16
C THR A 4 -8.81 -32.37 -30.72
N LEU A 5 -9.85 -33.16 -30.42
CA LEU A 5 -10.00 -33.84 -29.12
C LEU A 5 -8.91 -34.89 -28.88
N GLY A 6 -8.57 -35.69 -29.90
CA GLY A 6 -7.50 -36.69 -29.83
C GLY A 6 -6.13 -36.06 -29.59
N VAL A 7 -5.83 -34.94 -30.26
CA VAL A 7 -4.58 -34.18 -30.06
C VAL A 7 -4.54 -33.56 -28.65
N CYS A 8 -5.61 -32.93 -28.17
CA CYS A 8 -5.66 -32.42 -26.80
C CYS A 8 -5.49 -33.53 -25.74
N LEU A 9 -6.11 -34.70 -25.94
CA LEU A 9 -5.99 -35.83 -25.02
C LEU A 9 -4.57 -36.43 -25.02
N LEU A 10 -3.94 -36.52 -26.19
CA LEU A 10 -2.59 -37.05 -26.36
C LEU A 10 -1.52 -36.09 -25.79
N ILE A 11 -1.73 -34.79 -25.97
CA ILE A 11 -0.94 -33.70 -25.38
C ILE A 11 -1.05 -33.67 -23.86
N VAL A 12 -2.27 -33.85 -23.33
CA VAL A 12 -2.51 -33.99 -21.89
C VAL A 12 -1.83 -35.26 -21.35
N LEU A 13 -1.90 -36.40 -22.03
CA LEU A 13 -1.18 -37.61 -21.61
C LEU A 13 0.34 -37.43 -21.64
N LEU A 14 0.86 -36.71 -22.63
CA LEU A 14 2.28 -36.37 -22.73
C LEU A 14 2.74 -35.42 -21.61
N PHE A 15 1.88 -34.51 -21.15
CA PHE A 15 2.16 -33.62 -20.00
C PHE A 15 2.55 -34.38 -18.73
N PHE A 16 2.01 -35.59 -18.55
CA PHE A 16 2.27 -36.41 -17.36
C PHE A 16 3.39 -37.43 -17.54
N SER A 17 3.88 -37.67 -18.77
CA SER A 17 4.81 -38.76 -19.12
C SER A 17 6.29 -38.37 -19.15
N VAL A 18 6.67 -37.15 -18.75
CA VAL A 18 8.08 -36.72 -18.76
C VAL A 18 8.84 -37.29 -17.55
N ASP A 19 9.94 -37.99 -17.85
CA ASP A 19 10.86 -38.63 -16.90
C ASP A 19 11.80 -37.61 -16.22
N GLU A 20 12.26 -37.89 -15.00
CA GLU A 20 12.90 -36.90 -14.12
C GLU A 20 14.39 -36.64 -14.41
N GLY A 21 15.02 -37.45 -15.26
CA GLY A 21 16.47 -37.47 -15.44
C GLY A 21 17.04 -36.77 -16.69
N VAL A 22 16.25 -36.11 -17.53
CA VAL A 22 16.71 -35.61 -18.85
C VAL A 22 16.55 -34.09 -18.96
N LEU A 23 17.67 -33.36 -18.84
CA LEU A 23 17.85 -31.90 -19.01
C LEU A 23 16.70 -31.03 -18.45
N THR A 24 16.90 -30.51 -17.23
CA THR A 24 15.94 -29.71 -16.45
C THR A 24 15.22 -28.60 -17.23
N THR A 25 15.93 -27.90 -18.13
CA THR A 25 15.37 -26.83 -18.97
C THR A 25 14.45 -27.33 -20.07
N GLY A 26 14.79 -28.44 -20.74
CA GLY A 26 13.96 -29.04 -21.79
C GLY A 26 12.65 -29.61 -21.23
N ARG A 27 12.71 -30.23 -20.05
CA ARG A 27 11.51 -30.65 -19.30
C ARG A 27 10.64 -29.45 -18.92
N ALA A 28 11.22 -28.40 -18.34
CA ALA A 28 10.49 -27.20 -17.96
C ALA A 28 9.80 -26.54 -19.17
N ASP A 29 10.48 -26.49 -20.33
CA ASP A 29 9.92 -25.96 -21.56
C ASP A 29 8.72 -26.77 -22.06
N PHE A 30 8.83 -28.08 -22.08
CA PHE A 30 7.73 -28.94 -22.48
C PHE A 30 6.54 -28.82 -21.54
N GLU A 31 6.78 -28.86 -20.22
CA GLU A 31 5.73 -28.69 -19.21
C GLU A 31 5.03 -27.33 -19.34
N GLN A 32 5.79 -26.24 -19.47
CA GLN A 32 5.19 -24.91 -19.58
C GLN A 32 4.52 -24.65 -20.92
N PHE A 33 5.00 -25.24 -22.02
CA PHE A 33 4.33 -25.20 -23.31
C PHE A 33 2.96 -25.87 -23.24
N LEU A 34 2.85 -27.03 -22.59
CA LEU A 34 1.56 -27.72 -22.44
C LEU A 34 0.60 -26.93 -21.55
N ALA A 35 1.12 -26.26 -20.52
CA ALA A 35 0.33 -25.38 -19.66
C ALA A 35 -0.10 -24.06 -20.32
N THR A 36 0.26 -23.79 -21.59
CA THR A 36 -0.36 -22.68 -22.35
C THR A 36 -1.76 -23.04 -22.84
N ILE A 37 -2.11 -24.33 -22.86
CA ILE A 37 -3.46 -24.80 -23.19
C ILE A 37 -4.31 -24.56 -21.95
N ASP A 38 -5.33 -23.73 -22.07
CA ASP A 38 -6.29 -23.53 -21.00
C ASP A 38 -7.15 -24.80 -20.84
N SER A 39 -6.76 -25.64 -19.88
CA SER A 39 -7.51 -26.82 -19.48
C SER A 39 -8.43 -26.56 -18.28
N GLY A 40 -8.58 -25.29 -17.85
CA GLY A 40 -9.27 -24.92 -16.61
C GLY A 40 -8.52 -25.30 -15.33
N LEU A 41 -7.22 -25.61 -15.43
CA LEU A 41 -6.32 -25.91 -14.30
C LEU A 41 -5.38 -24.74 -14.03
N SER A 42 -5.16 -24.43 -12.76
CA SER A 42 -4.15 -23.43 -12.38
C SER A 42 -2.73 -23.99 -12.49
N ASP A 43 -2.57 -25.27 -12.12
CA ASP A 43 -1.33 -26.03 -12.14
C ASP A 43 -1.60 -27.55 -12.06
N ARG A 44 -0.64 -28.37 -12.47
CA ARG A 44 -0.72 -29.84 -12.40
C ARG A 44 -0.91 -30.35 -10.99
N ILE A 45 -0.27 -29.72 -10.00
CA ILE A 45 -0.39 -30.14 -8.60
C ILE A 45 -1.82 -29.95 -8.11
N SER A 46 -2.54 -28.94 -8.61
CA SER A 46 -3.93 -28.67 -8.25
C SER A 46 -4.90 -29.81 -8.60
N LEU A 47 -4.49 -30.79 -9.42
CA LEU A 47 -5.27 -32.01 -9.67
C LEU A 47 -5.29 -33.00 -8.51
N VAL A 48 -4.30 -32.95 -7.62
CA VAL A 48 -4.21 -33.89 -6.49
C VAL A 48 -4.34 -33.18 -5.15
N ASP A 49 -3.90 -31.92 -5.10
CA ASP A 49 -3.82 -31.14 -3.88
C ASP A 49 -5.21 -30.72 -3.40
N GLU A 50 -5.58 -31.25 -2.24
CA GLU A 50 -6.83 -30.98 -1.55
C GLU A 50 -6.63 -30.01 -0.37
N GLY A 51 -5.52 -29.28 -0.30
CA GLY A 51 -5.26 -28.42 0.87
C GLY A 51 -4.53 -29.12 2.02
N GLU A 52 -3.90 -30.26 1.77
CA GLU A 52 -3.17 -31.03 2.78
C GLU A 52 -1.84 -30.36 3.19
N GLY A 53 -1.41 -29.29 2.48
CA GLY A 53 -0.17 -28.54 2.78
C GLY A 53 1.14 -29.23 2.36
N ILE A 54 1.07 -30.50 1.94
CA ILE A 54 2.24 -31.35 1.63
C ILE A 54 2.85 -31.12 0.24
N TYR A 55 2.10 -30.55 -0.71
CA TYR A 55 2.55 -30.36 -2.11
C TYR A 55 3.26 -29.03 -2.36
N HIS A 56 3.21 -28.12 -1.39
CA HIS A 56 3.74 -26.77 -1.49
C HIS A 56 4.89 -26.64 -0.50
N THR A 57 6.04 -27.17 -0.92
CA THR A 57 7.40 -27.04 -0.37
C THR A 57 8.22 -28.12 -1.07
N GLU A 58 9.55 -28.06 -0.99
CA GLU A 58 10.47 -29.13 -1.43
C GLU A 58 10.32 -30.40 -0.56
N ASN A 59 9.10 -30.78 -0.20
CA ASN A 59 8.77 -31.97 0.55
C ASN A 59 8.80 -33.18 -0.40
N PRO A 60 9.76 -34.12 -0.25
CA PRO A 60 9.83 -35.31 -1.09
C PRO A 60 8.55 -36.18 -1.00
N GLU A 61 7.86 -36.13 0.14
CA GLU A 61 6.62 -36.88 0.35
C GLU A 61 5.49 -36.35 -0.54
N GLY A 62 5.33 -35.04 -0.65
CA GLY A 62 4.33 -34.41 -1.52
C GLY A 62 4.56 -34.75 -3.00
N TRP A 63 5.82 -34.76 -3.45
CA TRP A 63 6.16 -35.16 -4.82
C TRP A 63 5.93 -36.65 -5.08
N SER A 64 6.27 -37.50 -4.11
CA SER A 64 5.97 -38.95 -4.16
C SER A 64 4.47 -39.21 -4.26
N GLU A 65 3.68 -38.48 -3.48
CA GLU A 65 2.23 -38.59 -3.48
C GLU A 65 1.60 -38.07 -4.77
N PHE A 66 2.05 -36.91 -5.26
CA PHE A 66 1.64 -36.38 -6.56
C PHE A 66 1.91 -37.40 -7.67
N SER A 67 3.13 -37.95 -7.72
CA SER A 67 3.51 -38.96 -8.71
C SER A 67 2.62 -40.20 -8.69
N ARG A 68 2.16 -40.61 -7.50
CA ARG A 68 1.26 -41.76 -7.31
C ARG A 68 -0.19 -41.46 -7.74
N LYS A 69 -0.69 -40.26 -7.44
CA LYS A 69 -2.10 -39.89 -7.65
C LYS A 69 -2.37 -39.24 -9.03
N LYS A 70 -1.37 -38.62 -9.68
CA LYS A 70 -1.56 -37.72 -10.84
C LYS A 70 -2.38 -38.31 -11.98
N TYR A 71 -2.07 -39.52 -12.44
CA TYR A 71 -2.76 -40.14 -13.58
C TYR A 71 -4.22 -40.48 -13.26
N ARG A 72 -4.47 -40.98 -12.04
CA ARG A 72 -5.83 -41.30 -11.59
C ARG A 72 -6.66 -40.03 -11.44
N SER A 73 -6.10 -39.00 -10.81
CA SER A 73 -6.75 -37.69 -10.71
C SER A 73 -7.06 -37.07 -12.07
N LEU A 74 -6.13 -37.18 -13.03
CA LEU A 74 -6.34 -36.69 -14.38
C LEU A 74 -7.52 -37.38 -15.06
N LEU A 75 -7.61 -38.72 -15.00
CA LEU A 75 -8.72 -39.47 -15.58
C LEU A 75 -10.08 -39.01 -15.04
N TYR A 76 -10.16 -38.71 -13.74
CA TYR A 76 -11.37 -38.14 -13.13
C TYR A 76 -11.63 -36.68 -13.52
N ALA A 77 -10.59 -35.92 -13.83
CA ALA A 77 -10.70 -34.53 -14.27
C ALA A 77 -11.09 -34.39 -15.75
N LEU A 78 -10.87 -35.42 -16.59
CA LEU A 78 -11.16 -35.38 -18.04
C LEU A 78 -12.56 -34.85 -18.39
N PRO A 79 -13.66 -35.28 -17.73
CA PRO A 79 -14.99 -34.74 -18.02
C PRO A 79 -15.09 -33.23 -17.74
N LYS A 80 -14.45 -32.74 -16.67
CA LYS A 80 -14.41 -31.30 -16.35
C LYS A 80 -13.58 -30.52 -17.36
N ILE A 81 -12.42 -31.05 -17.79
CA ILE A 81 -11.57 -30.45 -18.83
C ILE A 81 -12.34 -30.34 -20.15
N ILE A 82 -13.02 -31.41 -20.56
CA ILE A 82 -13.83 -31.41 -21.78
C ILE A 82 -14.94 -30.37 -21.66
N LYS A 83 -15.64 -30.31 -20.52
CA LYS A 83 -16.70 -29.31 -20.27
C LYS A 83 -16.16 -27.87 -20.35
N HIS A 84 -15.01 -27.59 -19.73
CA HIS A 84 -14.35 -26.28 -19.75
C HIS A 84 -14.06 -25.82 -21.18
N ASN A 85 -13.53 -26.71 -22.02
CA ASN A 85 -13.21 -26.42 -23.42
C ASN A 85 -14.42 -26.05 -24.29
N PHE A 86 -15.65 -26.27 -23.82
CA PHE A 86 -16.88 -25.85 -24.50
C PHE A 86 -17.49 -24.56 -23.94
N GLN A 87 -16.89 -23.95 -22.92
CA GLN A 87 -17.34 -22.68 -22.34
C GLN A 87 -16.63 -21.50 -23.03
N ALA A 88 -17.24 -20.31 -22.95
CA ALA A 88 -16.59 -19.09 -23.40
C ALA A 88 -15.32 -18.82 -22.56
N ASP A 89 -14.31 -18.19 -23.17
CA ASP A 89 -13.08 -17.81 -22.46
C ASP A 89 -13.45 -16.93 -21.26
N LEU A 90 -13.07 -17.39 -20.06
CA LEU A 90 -13.35 -16.70 -18.80
C LEU A 90 -12.45 -15.47 -18.61
N PHE A 91 -11.32 -15.42 -19.34
CA PHE A 91 -10.25 -14.48 -19.08
C PHE A 91 -10.11 -13.47 -20.22
N GLU A 92 -9.88 -12.20 -19.85
CA GLU A 92 -9.59 -11.18 -20.86
C GLU A 92 -8.21 -11.42 -21.49
N ARG A 93 -8.09 -11.08 -22.78
CA ARG A 93 -6.85 -11.23 -23.54
C ARG A 93 -5.95 -10.01 -23.39
N ILE A 94 -4.65 -10.25 -23.18
CA ILE A 94 -3.59 -9.25 -23.33
C ILE A 94 -2.57 -9.72 -24.38
N ASP A 95 -2.15 -8.81 -25.26
CA ASP A 95 -1.03 -9.04 -26.17
C ASP A 95 0.15 -8.15 -25.77
N ILE A 96 1.32 -8.75 -25.59
CA ILE A 96 2.57 -8.09 -25.25
C ILE A 96 3.52 -8.20 -26.43
N ASP A 97 3.76 -7.08 -27.08
CA ASP A 97 4.71 -6.96 -28.18
C ASP A 97 6.04 -6.40 -27.67
N ILE A 98 7.09 -7.23 -27.69
CA ILE A 98 8.45 -6.89 -27.26
C ILE A 98 9.34 -6.86 -28.51
N PRO A 99 9.91 -5.70 -28.88
CA PRO A 99 10.82 -5.61 -30.01
C PRO A 99 11.96 -6.62 -29.92
N TYR A 100 12.38 -7.17 -31.06
CA TYR A 100 13.36 -8.25 -31.14
C TYR A 100 14.61 -8.03 -30.27
N MET A 101 15.22 -6.84 -30.35
CA MET A 101 16.41 -6.51 -29.56
C MET A 101 16.14 -6.48 -28.05
N GLY A 102 14.95 -6.02 -27.64
CA GLY A 102 14.53 -6.05 -26.24
C GLY A 102 14.28 -7.47 -25.75
N PHE A 103 13.61 -8.30 -26.55
CA PHE A 103 13.39 -9.70 -26.21
C PHE A 103 14.70 -10.48 -26.10
N LYS A 104 15.67 -10.20 -26.98
CA LYS A 104 17.02 -10.76 -26.89
C LYS A 104 17.71 -10.42 -25.56
N GLU A 105 17.59 -9.18 -25.09
CA GLU A 105 18.15 -8.78 -23.78
C GLU A 105 17.50 -9.55 -22.62
N ILE A 106 16.17 -9.73 -22.64
CA ILE A 106 15.47 -10.56 -21.63
C ILE A 106 16.00 -12.00 -21.62
N LEU A 107 16.25 -12.57 -22.80
CA LEU A 107 16.81 -13.93 -22.90
C LEU A 107 18.25 -14.01 -22.37
N LEU A 108 19.05 -12.94 -22.54
CA LEU A 108 20.38 -12.84 -21.95
C LEU A 108 20.33 -12.70 -20.42
N ASP A 109 19.39 -11.90 -19.89
CA ASP A 109 19.11 -11.85 -18.45
C ASP A 109 18.73 -13.23 -17.91
N ARG A 110 17.86 -13.95 -18.62
CA ARG A 110 17.47 -15.32 -18.26
C ARG A 110 18.67 -16.28 -18.29
N GLU A 111 19.52 -16.22 -19.30
CA GLU A 111 20.72 -17.06 -19.37
C GLU A 111 21.67 -16.76 -18.21
N ARG A 112 21.88 -15.49 -17.88
CA ARG A 112 22.64 -15.08 -16.69
C ARG A 112 22.01 -15.64 -15.41
N ALA A 113 20.69 -15.57 -15.28
CA ALA A 113 19.96 -16.10 -14.13
C ALA A 113 20.08 -17.63 -14.02
N ILE A 114 19.95 -18.38 -15.12
CA ILE A 114 20.16 -19.84 -15.15
C ILE A 114 21.57 -20.20 -14.73
N ASN A 115 22.58 -19.54 -15.31
CA ASN A 115 23.99 -19.84 -15.04
C ASN A 115 24.39 -19.53 -13.59
N ARG A 116 23.83 -18.46 -13.01
CA ARG A 116 24.00 -18.10 -11.59
C ARG A 116 23.06 -18.88 -10.68
N GLY A 117 22.06 -19.53 -11.26
CA GLY A 117 20.89 -20.07 -10.60
C GLY A 117 19.91 -19.02 -10.03
N PHE A 118 20.30 -17.76 -9.87
CA PHE A 118 19.50 -16.68 -9.27
C PHE A 118 19.45 -15.46 -10.19
N ASN A 119 18.30 -14.80 -10.24
CA ASN A 119 18.08 -13.59 -11.03
C ASN A 119 18.47 -12.33 -10.24
N LEU A 120 19.49 -11.61 -10.70
CA LEU A 120 19.99 -10.39 -10.07
C LEU A 120 20.09 -9.27 -11.10
N ASP A 121 19.49 -8.13 -10.78
CA ASP A 121 19.49 -6.89 -11.58
C ASP A 121 19.10 -7.04 -13.07
N PRO A 122 17.95 -7.65 -13.41
CA PRO A 122 17.51 -7.78 -14.80
C PRO A 122 17.12 -6.43 -15.43
N SER A 123 17.38 -6.30 -16.73
CA SER A 123 17.21 -5.08 -17.49
C SER A 123 15.78 -4.83 -17.95
N PHE A 124 15.32 -3.57 -17.86
CA PHE A 124 14.06 -3.15 -18.47
C PHE A 124 14.22 -2.88 -19.97
N VAL A 125 13.30 -3.41 -20.77
CA VAL A 125 13.20 -3.17 -22.21
C VAL A 125 11.85 -2.56 -22.56
N LYS A 126 11.76 -1.87 -23.70
CA LYS A 126 10.49 -1.31 -24.20
C LYS A 126 9.55 -2.45 -24.64
N ALA A 127 8.26 -2.28 -24.41
CA ALA A 127 7.21 -3.16 -24.93
C ALA A 127 5.95 -2.34 -25.24
N GLU A 128 5.01 -2.96 -25.94
CA GLU A 128 3.68 -2.46 -26.21
C GLU A 128 2.66 -3.48 -25.72
N ILE A 129 1.61 -3.03 -25.04
CA ILE A 129 0.56 -3.87 -24.48
C ILE A 129 -0.77 -3.48 -25.10
N LYS A 130 -1.40 -4.43 -25.78
CA LYS A 130 -2.75 -4.29 -26.31
C LYS A 130 -3.72 -4.97 -25.38
N PHE A 131 -4.71 -4.22 -24.94
CA PHE A 131 -5.75 -4.67 -24.03
C PHE A 131 -7.07 -4.02 -24.43
N ARG A 132 -8.06 -4.85 -24.79
CA ARG A 132 -9.32 -4.41 -25.41
C ARG A 132 -9.04 -3.54 -26.64
N THR A 133 -9.56 -2.31 -26.71
CA THR A 133 -9.31 -1.35 -27.80
C THR A 133 -8.08 -0.47 -27.55
N LYS A 134 -7.48 -0.52 -26.36
CA LYS A 134 -6.37 0.35 -25.98
C LYS A 134 -5.03 -0.29 -26.33
N ASN A 135 -4.12 0.53 -26.84
CA ASN A 135 -2.75 0.17 -27.11
C ASN A 135 -1.81 1.06 -26.30
N GLN A 136 -1.01 0.46 -25.42
CA GLN A 136 -0.29 1.16 -24.36
C GLN A 136 1.21 0.88 -24.42
N LYS A 137 2.02 1.93 -24.29
CA LYS A 137 3.47 1.77 -24.17
C LYS A 137 3.82 1.25 -22.78
N ALA A 138 4.75 0.31 -22.72
CA ALA A 138 5.22 -0.29 -21.49
C ALA A 138 6.75 -0.39 -21.45
N ARG A 139 7.28 -0.67 -20.25
CA ARG A 139 8.58 -1.30 -20.07
C ARG A 139 8.42 -2.61 -19.31
N ILE A 140 9.20 -3.61 -19.68
CA ILE A 140 9.10 -4.96 -19.15
C ILE A 140 10.49 -5.51 -18.82
N ARG A 141 10.61 -6.31 -17.77
CA ARG A 141 11.85 -7.04 -17.43
C ARG A 141 11.55 -8.43 -16.88
N LEU A 142 12.55 -9.30 -16.89
CA LEU A 142 12.49 -10.58 -16.18
C LEU A 142 12.23 -10.36 -14.67
N LYS A 143 11.38 -11.19 -14.07
CA LYS A 143 11.03 -11.14 -12.65
C LYS A 143 11.27 -12.49 -11.98
N GLY A 144 11.57 -12.43 -10.68
CA GLY A 144 11.53 -13.57 -9.78
C GLY A 144 12.94 -14.08 -9.50
N ASP A 145 13.19 -14.38 -8.24
CA ASP A 145 14.51 -14.76 -7.72
C ASP A 145 14.91 -16.16 -8.19
N TRP A 146 13.95 -17.09 -8.14
CA TRP A 146 14.16 -18.53 -8.33
C TRP A 146 13.71 -19.01 -9.72
N GLY A 147 14.28 -20.15 -10.13
CA GLY A 147 14.06 -20.77 -11.44
C GLY A 147 12.59 -21.03 -11.80
N SER A 148 11.71 -21.25 -10.81
CA SER A 148 10.26 -21.42 -11.06
C SER A 148 9.64 -20.31 -11.93
N HIS A 149 10.21 -19.10 -11.86
CA HIS A 149 9.80 -17.94 -12.65
C HIS A 149 10.33 -17.91 -14.09
N TRP A 150 11.51 -18.48 -14.36
CA TRP A 150 12.24 -18.25 -15.63
C TRP A 150 12.98 -19.46 -16.19
N ASP A 151 12.93 -20.64 -15.56
CA ASP A 151 13.58 -21.88 -16.05
C ASP A 151 13.10 -22.28 -17.44
N SER A 152 11.85 -21.96 -17.77
CA SER A 152 11.31 -22.15 -19.12
C SER A 152 11.38 -20.86 -19.94
N GLN A 153 11.58 -21.01 -21.25
CA GLN A 153 11.41 -19.92 -22.23
C GLN A 153 9.93 -19.56 -22.48
N TYR A 154 9.00 -20.42 -22.06
CA TYR A 154 7.55 -20.18 -22.08
C TYR A 154 7.09 -19.70 -20.70
N ARG A 155 6.11 -18.78 -20.69
CA ARG A 155 5.44 -18.34 -19.46
C ARG A 155 6.41 -17.76 -18.42
N MET A 156 7.48 -17.10 -18.87
CA MET A 156 8.42 -16.41 -17.96
C MET A 156 7.66 -15.38 -17.13
N SER A 157 8.11 -15.18 -15.88
CA SER A 157 7.56 -14.11 -15.06
C SER A 157 8.17 -12.77 -15.47
N PHE A 158 7.32 -11.77 -15.61
CA PHE A 158 7.71 -10.42 -15.98
C PHE A 158 7.27 -9.40 -14.94
N ARG A 159 8.09 -8.35 -14.77
CA ARG A 159 7.66 -7.10 -14.15
C ARG A 159 7.29 -6.16 -15.28
N VAL A 160 6.05 -5.68 -15.27
CA VAL A 160 5.49 -4.79 -16.29
C VAL A 160 5.19 -3.44 -15.66
N GLU A 161 5.56 -2.37 -16.36
CA GLU A 161 5.18 -1.00 -16.00
C GLU A 161 4.67 -0.25 -17.23
N LEU A 162 3.43 0.22 -17.14
CA LEU A 162 2.79 1.01 -18.19
C LEU A 162 3.24 2.47 -18.09
N LYS A 163 3.32 3.15 -19.24
CA LYS A 163 3.68 4.58 -19.32
C LYS A 163 2.45 5.47 -19.28
N GLU A 164 2.67 6.79 -19.12
CA GLU A 164 1.62 7.82 -19.14
C GLU A 164 0.52 7.48 -18.12
N ASP A 165 -0.76 7.49 -18.49
CA ASP A 165 -1.88 7.15 -17.60
C ASP A 165 -2.50 5.76 -17.88
N GLY A 166 -1.98 5.01 -18.86
CA GLY A 166 -2.53 3.69 -19.22
C GLY A 166 -2.47 2.64 -18.09
N THR A 167 -3.55 1.88 -17.95
CA THR A 167 -3.69 0.74 -17.02
C THR A 167 -4.22 -0.52 -17.70
N VAL A 168 -3.98 -1.70 -17.10
CA VAL A 168 -4.59 -2.98 -17.50
C VAL A 168 -5.32 -3.56 -16.29
N LEU A 169 -6.64 -3.74 -16.39
CA LEU A 169 -7.50 -4.16 -15.28
C LEU A 169 -7.27 -3.32 -14.01
N GLY A 170 -7.06 -2.01 -14.20
CA GLY A 170 -6.77 -1.06 -13.12
C GLY A 170 -5.34 -1.11 -12.58
N PHE A 171 -4.44 -1.91 -13.13
CA PHE A 171 -3.05 -2.00 -12.67
C PHE A 171 -2.12 -1.15 -13.53
N LYS A 172 -1.41 -0.22 -12.89
CA LYS A 172 -0.37 0.59 -13.53
C LYS A 172 0.95 -0.17 -13.66
N ARG A 173 1.25 -0.96 -12.64
CA ARG A 173 2.45 -1.78 -12.52
C ARG A 173 2.06 -3.12 -11.93
N PHE A 174 2.58 -4.19 -12.50
CA PHE A 174 2.22 -5.52 -12.05
C PHE A 174 3.32 -6.54 -12.33
N SER A 175 3.29 -7.62 -11.59
CA SER A 175 3.99 -8.86 -11.95
C SER A 175 3.07 -9.68 -12.82
N LEU A 176 3.53 -10.10 -13.99
CA LEU A 176 2.91 -11.17 -14.77
C LEU A 176 3.62 -12.48 -14.44
N GLN A 177 2.90 -13.50 -14.00
CA GLN A 177 3.51 -14.76 -13.58
C GLN A 177 2.56 -15.95 -13.66
N LYS A 178 3.12 -17.16 -13.62
CA LYS A 178 2.33 -18.40 -13.58
C LYS A 178 1.52 -18.46 -12.28
N PRO A 179 0.27 -18.96 -12.25
CA PRO A 179 -0.49 -19.13 -11.00
C PRO A 179 0.30 -19.90 -9.92
N ARG A 180 1.01 -20.98 -10.31
CA ARG A 180 1.88 -21.76 -9.41
C ARG A 180 2.97 -20.93 -8.73
N ALA A 181 3.52 -19.91 -9.41
CA ALA A 181 4.62 -19.11 -8.87
C ALA A 181 4.21 -18.23 -7.67
N ARG A 182 2.90 -18.12 -7.41
CA ARG A 182 2.30 -17.51 -6.22
C ARG A 182 1.39 -18.46 -5.46
N ALA A 183 1.69 -19.75 -5.52
CA ALA A 183 0.97 -20.78 -4.80
C ALA A 183 -0.56 -20.62 -4.93
N PHE A 184 -1.08 -20.27 -6.11
CA PHE A 184 -2.53 -20.14 -6.27
C PHE A 184 -3.22 -21.48 -5.89
N PRO A 185 -4.35 -21.46 -5.16
CA PRO A 185 -5.14 -20.29 -4.71
C PRO A 185 -4.79 -19.75 -3.31
N TYR A 186 -3.71 -20.23 -2.68
CA TYR A 186 -3.40 -19.90 -1.28
C TYR A 186 -3.08 -18.42 -1.05
N ASP A 187 -2.14 -17.84 -1.79
CA ASP A 187 -1.83 -16.41 -1.62
C ASP A 187 -3.03 -15.54 -2.01
N TYR A 188 -3.78 -15.92 -3.07
CA TYR A 188 -5.02 -15.23 -3.44
C TYR A 188 -6.01 -15.14 -2.28
N ALA A 189 -6.34 -16.27 -1.65
CA ALA A 189 -7.27 -16.31 -0.54
C ALA A 189 -6.73 -15.61 0.72
N PHE A 190 -5.42 -15.71 0.97
CA PHE A 190 -4.77 -15.01 2.08
C PHE A 190 -4.81 -13.48 1.92
N GLN A 191 -4.57 -12.97 0.70
CA GLN A 191 -4.69 -11.53 0.41
C GLN A 191 -6.14 -11.05 0.55
N SER A 192 -7.13 -11.85 0.14
CA SER A 192 -8.56 -11.53 0.35
C SER A 192 -8.93 -11.47 1.84
N LEU A 193 -8.38 -12.35 2.67
CA LEU A 193 -8.57 -12.30 4.13
C LEU A 193 -7.93 -11.05 4.75
N LEU A 194 -6.75 -10.63 4.28
CA LEU A 194 -6.12 -9.37 4.72
C LEU A 194 -6.96 -8.15 4.35
N GLU A 195 -7.51 -8.14 3.14
CA GLU A 195 -8.43 -7.10 2.66
C GLU A 195 -9.67 -7.01 3.55
N GLY A 196 -10.27 -8.16 3.88
CA GLY A 196 -11.48 -8.25 4.72
C GLY A 196 -11.30 -7.70 6.14
N VAL A 197 -10.07 -7.68 6.67
CA VAL A 197 -9.74 -7.03 7.96
C VAL A 197 -9.18 -5.62 7.81
N ASN A 198 -9.31 -4.99 6.64
CA ASN A 198 -8.80 -3.67 6.29
C ASN A 198 -7.28 -3.52 6.53
N ASN A 199 -6.51 -4.58 6.25
CA ASN A 199 -5.06 -4.49 6.05
C ASN A 199 -4.76 -4.29 4.55
N LEU A 200 -3.63 -3.65 4.26
CA LEU A 200 -3.16 -3.53 2.88
C LEU A 200 -2.83 -4.92 2.32
N SER A 201 -3.43 -5.26 1.18
CA SER A 201 -3.29 -6.54 0.51
C SER A 201 -2.91 -6.35 -0.95
N ILE A 202 -2.35 -7.38 -1.58
CA ILE A 202 -2.00 -7.35 -3.00
C ILE A 202 -3.12 -7.95 -3.84
N PRO A 203 -3.82 -7.16 -4.67
CA PRO A 203 -4.86 -7.69 -5.52
C PRO A 203 -4.28 -8.52 -6.67
N TYR A 204 -5.02 -9.57 -7.00
CA TYR A 204 -4.74 -10.48 -8.10
C TYR A 204 -5.80 -10.38 -9.20
N ARG A 205 -5.36 -10.48 -10.46
CA ARG A 205 -6.21 -10.66 -11.64
C ARG A 205 -5.63 -11.79 -12.51
N PHE A 206 -6.43 -12.33 -13.42
CA PHE A 206 -5.99 -13.40 -14.32
C PHE A 206 -6.37 -13.05 -15.75
N VAL A 207 -5.44 -13.27 -16.68
CA VAL A 207 -5.62 -12.93 -18.09
C VAL A 207 -5.01 -14.01 -18.99
N HIS A 208 -5.54 -14.10 -20.20
CA HIS A 208 -4.98 -14.90 -21.27
C HIS A 208 -3.89 -14.11 -22.00
N VAL A 209 -2.64 -14.54 -21.89
CA VAL A 209 -1.48 -13.77 -22.37
C VAL A 209 -0.99 -14.28 -23.71
N TYR A 210 -0.67 -13.34 -24.60
CA TYR A 210 0.13 -13.58 -25.79
C TYR A 210 1.39 -12.71 -25.74
N VAL A 211 2.56 -13.31 -25.98
CA VAL A 211 3.83 -12.55 -26.09
C VAL A 211 4.40 -12.75 -27.48
N ASN A 212 4.58 -11.66 -28.23
CA ASN A 212 5.02 -11.67 -29.63
C ASN A 212 4.20 -12.68 -30.49
N GLY A 213 2.88 -12.67 -30.30
CA GLY A 213 1.93 -13.54 -31.00
C GLY A 213 1.90 -15.01 -30.52
N ARG A 214 2.74 -15.41 -29.55
CA ARG A 214 2.71 -16.77 -28.98
C ARG A 214 1.80 -16.83 -27.76
N ASN A 215 0.93 -17.83 -27.71
CA ASN A 215 0.08 -18.08 -26.55
C ASN A 215 0.93 -18.50 -25.33
N TRP A 216 0.75 -17.81 -24.20
CA TRP A 216 1.37 -18.10 -22.90
C TRP A 216 0.36 -18.64 -21.88
N GLY A 217 -0.89 -18.85 -22.30
CA GLY A 217 -1.99 -19.34 -21.49
C GLY A 217 -2.42 -18.33 -20.43
N ILE A 218 -3.11 -18.85 -19.42
CA ILE A 218 -3.59 -18.05 -18.31
C ILE A 218 -2.44 -17.73 -17.35
N MET A 219 -2.28 -16.44 -17.05
CA MET A 219 -1.25 -15.91 -16.16
C MET A 219 -1.89 -15.01 -15.11
N ALA A 220 -1.28 -14.97 -13.92
CA ALA A 220 -1.67 -14.08 -12.84
C ALA A 220 -1.00 -12.71 -13.00
N LEU A 221 -1.80 -11.66 -12.85
CA LEU A 221 -1.37 -10.28 -12.61
C LEU A 221 -1.43 -10.05 -11.10
N GLU A 222 -0.28 -9.81 -10.49
CA GLU A 222 -0.14 -9.35 -9.11
C GLU A 222 0.19 -7.87 -9.16
N GLU A 223 -0.66 -7.01 -8.58
CA GLU A 223 -0.39 -5.58 -8.57
C GLU A 223 0.90 -5.24 -7.83
N HIS A 224 1.56 -4.17 -8.27
CA HIS A 224 2.78 -3.69 -7.66
C HIS A 224 2.59 -2.29 -7.10
N MET A 225 3.38 -1.99 -6.05
CA MET A 225 3.38 -0.71 -5.36
C MET A 225 3.43 0.49 -6.32
N SER A 226 2.41 1.32 -6.22
CA SER A 226 2.23 2.60 -6.91
C SER A 226 1.23 3.46 -6.13
N LYS A 227 1.01 4.71 -6.58
CA LYS A 227 -0.02 5.57 -5.99
C LYS A 227 -1.43 5.01 -6.24
N GLU A 228 -1.67 4.44 -7.43
CA GLU A 228 -2.95 3.85 -7.81
C GLU A 228 -3.26 2.61 -6.98
N PHE A 229 -2.23 1.85 -6.60
CA PHE A 229 -2.37 0.76 -5.63
C PHE A 229 -2.88 1.27 -4.28
N LEU A 230 -2.28 2.33 -3.73
CA LEU A 230 -2.72 2.90 -2.45
C LEU A 230 -4.14 3.45 -2.51
N GLU A 231 -4.47 4.16 -3.59
CA GLU A 231 -5.78 4.78 -3.79
C GLU A 231 -6.91 3.73 -3.80
N LYS A 232 -6.73 2.63 -4.54
CA LYS A 232 -7.69 1.51 -4.52
C LYS A 232 -7.76 0.78 -3.19
N GLN A 233 -6.70 0.86 -2.39
CA GLN A 233 -6.67 0.33 -1.02
C GLN A 233 -7.16 1.35 0.01
N ARG A 234 -7.81 2.44 -0.45
CA ARG A 234 -8.34 3.51 0.39
C ARG A 234 -7.26 4.13 1.28
N ARG A 235 -6.10 4.44 0.69
CA ARG A 235 -4.96 5.10 1.33
C ARG A 235 -4.50 6.30 0.49
N LYS A 236 -4.11 7.37 1.17
CA LYS A 236 -3.50 8.55 0.54
C LYS A 236 -2.13 8.20 -0.08
N ASP A 237 -1.75 8.87 -1.15
CA ASP A 237 -0.43 8.69 -1.75
C ASP A 237 0.68 9.08 -0.75
N SER A 238 1.65 8.19 -0.57
CA SER A 238 2.78 8.37 0.35
C SER A 238 3.89 7.36 0.06
N LEU A 239 5.02 7.46 0.77
CA LEU A 239 6.13 6.53 0.62
C LEU A 239 5.77 5.11 0.99
N ILE A 240 6.13 4.19 0.10
CA ILE A 240 6.19 2.75 0.37
C ILE A 240 7.66 2.36 0.40
N VAL A 241 8.07 1.60 1.41
CA VAL A 241 9.45 1.11 1.58
C VAL A 241 9.50 -0.40 1.73
N ARG A 242 10.64 -0.99 1.38
CA ARG A 242 11.00 -2.36 1.73
C ARG A 242 12.28 -2.34 2.56
N PHE A 243 12.33 -3.11 3.64
CA PHE A 243 13.57 -3.35 4.37
C PHE A 243 14.32 -4.51 3.73
N SER A 244 15.65 -4.43 3.69
CA SER A 244 16.47 -5.41 2.96
C SER A 244 16.21 -5.43 1.44
N ASP A 245 16.92 -6.30 0.74
CA ASP A 245 16.83 -6.57 -0.69
C ASP A 245 17.39 -7.94 -1.07
N GLU A 246 17.31 -8.24 -2.36
CA GLU A 246 17.67 -9.52 -2.97
C GLU A 246 19.15 -9.89 -2.77
N ARG A 247 20.03 -8.95 -2.38
CA ARG A 247 21.44 -9.24 -2.08
C ARG A 247 21.60 -10.10 -0.84
N ASN A 248 20.63 -10.09 0.08
CA ASN A 248 20.60 -11.04 1.20
C ASN A 248 20.52 -12.48 0.68
N LYS A 249 19.59 -12.76 -0.27
CA LYS A 249 19.47 -14.06 -0.93
C LYS A 249 20.67 -14.40 -1.82
N PHE A 250 21.27 -13.40 -2.46
CA PHE A 250 22.55 -13.58 -3.16
C PHE A 250 23.63 -14.08 -2.20
N THR A 251 23.74 -13.49 -1.01
CA THR A 251 24.64 -13.98 0.05
C THR A 251 24.32 -15.43 0.37
N GLN A 252 23.03 -15.76 0.60
CA GLN A 252 22.52 -17.11 0.87
C GLN A 252 22.73 -18.15 -0.24
N ARG A 253 22.97 -17.72 -1.48
CA ARG A 253 23.21 -18.62 -2.60
C ARG A 253 24.66 -18.67 -3.06
N THR A 254 25.40 -17.57 -2.96
CA THR A 254 26.86 -17.61 -2.94
C THR A 254 27.32 -18.57 -1.84
N LEU A 255 26.57 -18.61 -0.73
CA LEU A 255 26.59 -19.61 0.36
C LEU A 255 26.44 -21.08 -0.11
N LEU A 256 25.87 -21.35 -1.28
CA LEU A 256 25.58 -22.70 -1.78
C LEU A 256 26.31 -23.08 -3.08
N GLN A 257 26.83 -22.11 -3.86
CA GLN A 257 27.28 -22.38 -5.24
C GLN A 257 28.68 -21.87 -5.61
N THR A 258 29.30 -20.94 -4.88
CA THR A 258 30.56 -20.30 -5.37
C THR A 258 31.72 -20.24 -4.38
N SER A 259 31.49 -20.28 -3.06
CA SER A 259 32.52 -20.58 -2.05
C SER A 259 32.24 -21.93 -1.44
N LYS A 260 33.26 -22.77 -1.23
CA LYS A 260 33.07 -24.06 -0.53
C LYS A 260 32.59 -23.88 0.92
N ASP A 261 32.82 -22.69 1.50
CA ASP A 261 32.48 -22.34 2.88
C ASP A 261 32.18 -20.84 3.01
N PRO A 262 30.93 -20.40 2.92
CA PRO A 262 30.53 -19.00 3.03
C PRO A 262 30.38 -18.45 4.45
N TYR A 263 30.44 -17.12 4.59
CA TYR A 263 30.35 -16.47 5.91
C TYR A 263 28.92 -16.07 6.29
N ALA A 264 28.29 -16.86 7.17
CA ALA A 264 26.89 -16.69 7.59
C ALA A 264 26.57 -15.35 8.29
N LEU A 265 27.57 -14.68 8.87
CA LEU A 265 27.37 -13.42 9.61
C LEU A 265 27.69 -12.17 8.78
N TYR A 266 27.83 -12.28 7.46
CA TYR A 266 28.01 -11.11 6.58
C TYR A 266 26.70 -10.31 6.48
N LYS A 267 26.70 -9.06 6.97
CA LYS A 267 25.50 -8.20 7.06
C LYS A 267 25.12 -7.52 5.73
N LEU A 268 25.39 -8.15 4.59
CA LEU A 268 24.98 -7.64 3.28
C LEU A 268 23.46 -7.66 3.18
N SER A 269 22.86 -6.48 3.16
CA SER A 269 21.41 -6.29 3.19
C SER A 269 20.75 -6.55 4.56
N ASP A 270 21.41 -6.10 5.63
CA ASP A 270 20.80 -5.96 6.95
C ASP A 270 19.58 -5.03 6.91
N PRO A 271 18.39 -5.49 7.35
CA PRO A 271 17.15 -4.69 7.34
C PRO A 271 17.25 -3.41 8.18
N SER A 272 18.05 -3.39 9.26
CA SER A 272 18.25 -2.19 10.10
C SER A 272 18.97 -1.04 9.38
N LEU A 273 19.71 -1.35 8.31
CA LEU A 273 20.47 -0.37 7.54
C LEU A 273 19.87 -0.10 6.15
N ILE A 274 19.36 -1.14 5.48
CA ILE A 274 18.92 -1.07 4.09
C ILE A 274 17.41 -0.85 4.01
N ILE A 275 17.05 0.33 3.52
CA ILE A 275 15.67 0.72 3.25
C ILE A 275 15.55 1.15 1.79
N ASN A 276 14.64 0.51 1.07
CA ASN A 276 14.43 0.69 -0.36
C ASN A 276 13.07 1.34 -0.62
N PRO A 277 13.01 2.64 -0.94
CA PRO A 277 11.77 3.31 -1.28
C PRO A 277 11.33 2.94 -2.71
N TYR A 278 10.06 2.60 -2.87
CA TYR A 278 9.44 2.43 -4.17
C TYR A 278 9.40 3.78 -4.88
N ASP A 279 9.78 3.81 -6.17
CA ASP A 279 9.97 5.04 -6.93
C ASP A 279 10.93 6.06 -6.30
N GLY A 280 11.90 5.62 -5.49
CA GLY A 280 12.78 6.48 -4.71
C GLY A 280 13.38 7.67 -5.46
N ARG A 281 13.85 7.48 -6.71
CA ARG A 281 14.38 8.60 -7.52
C ARG A 281 13.36 9.71 -7.81
N ARG A 282 12.09 9.35 -8.01
CA ARG A 282 11.00 10.29 -8.28
C ARG A 282 10.46 10.86 -6.96
N GLN A 283 10.15 9.99 -6.00
CA GLN A 283 9.56 10.39 -4.73
C GLN A 283 10.51 11.28 -3.93
N LEU A 284 11.78 10.90 -3.78
CA LEU A 284 12.75 11.67 -2.98
C LEU A 284 13.30 12.90 -3.71
N ALA A 285 12.81 13.22 -4.92
CA ALA A 285 13.05 14.53 -5.52
C ALA A 285 12.23 15.62 -4.81
N ASP A 286 11.13 15.25 -4.17
CA ASP A 286 10.42 16.12 -3.23
C ASP A 286 11.12 16.12 -1.86
N ASP A 287 11.34 17.31 -1.32
CA ASP A 287 12.02 17.51 -0.04
C ASP A 287 11.21 16.94 1.13
N TYR A 288 9.87 16.99 1.06
CA TYR A 288 9.05 16.40 2.12
C TYR A 288 9.14 14.88 2.14
N GLN A 289 9.01 14.21 0.99
CA GLN A 289 9.23 12.76 0.92
C GLN A 289 10.66 12.38 1.32
N ARG A 290 11.68 13.16 0.95
CA ARG A 290 13.06 12.94 1.43
C ARG A 290 13.18 13.07 2.94
N LYS A 291 12.46 14.01 3.54
CA LYS A 291 12.37 14.16 4.99
C LYS A 291 11.72 12.93 5.63
N VAL A 292 10.56 12.49 5.13
CA VAL A 292 9.90 11.26 5.59
C VAL A 292 10.85 10.07 5.50
N PHE A 293 11.52 9.86 4.37
CA PHE A 293 12.49 8.79 4.20
C PHE A 293 13.67 8.87 5.19
N SER A 294 14.13 10.09 5.49
CA SER A 294 15.17 10.31 6.50
C SER A 294 14.70 9.94 7.91
N TYR A 295 13.46 10.30 8.27
CA TYR A 295 12.82 9.88 9.53
C TYR A 295 12.67 8.36 9.62
N LEU A 296 12.20 7.70 8.55
CA LEU A 296 12.12 6.25 8.48
C LEU A 296 13.50 5.60 8.67
N SER A 297 14.53 6.12 8.02
CA SER A 297 15.90 5.60 8.11
C SER A 297 16.50 5.68 9.51
N ASP A 298 16.18 6.72 10.27
CA ASP A 298 16.64 6.89 11.64
C ASP A 298 15.84 6.02 12.63
N LYS A 299 14.51 6.10 12.59
CA LYS A 299 13.61 5.37 13.51
C LYS A 299 13.68 3.86 13.33
N HIS A 300 13.76 3.38 12.09
CA HIS A 300 13.81 1.95 11.79
C HIS A 300 15.13 1.31 12.21
N ARG A 301 16.25 2.03 12.13
CA ARG A 301 17.56 1.53 12.60
C ARG A 301 17.52 1.08 14.05
N ASN A 302 16.75 1.77 14.88
CA ASN A 302 16.55 1.45 16.29
C ASN A 302 15.28 0.61 16.55
N PHE A 303 14.58 0.21 15.49
CA PHE A 303 13.27 -0.46 15.53
C PHE A 303 12.29 0.20 16.52
N SER A 304 12.19 1.52 16.44
CA SER A 304 11.38 2.30 17.38
C SER A 304 9.90 1.89 17.25
N GLU A 305 9.29 1.42 18.34
CA GLU A 305 7.91 0.88 18.35
C GLU A 305 6.88 1.90 17.80
N ASP A 306 7.10 3.18 18.11
CA ASP A 306 6.27 4.31 17.67
C ASP A 306 6.25 4.51 16.14
N LEU A 307 7.15 3.87 15.40
CA LEU A 307 7.17 3.86 13.95
C LEU A 307 6.13 2.93 13.33
N TYR A 308 5.74 1.84 14.00
CA TYR A 308 4.92 0.79 13.41
C TYR A 308 3.46 0.90 13.87
N ASP A 309 2.52 0.67 12.95
CA ASP A 309 1.11 0.61 13.27
C ASP A 309 0.78 -0.73 13.94
N ILE A 310 0.36 -0.66 15.21
CA ILE A 310 0.12 -1.84 16.04
C ILE A 310 -0.95 -2.74 15.41
N ASP A 311 -2.04 -2.18 14.89
CA ASP A 311 -3.15 -2.98 14.38
C ASP A 311 -2.80 -3.66 13.07
N SER A 312 -2.15 -2.94 12.15
CA SER A 312 -1.70 -3.50 10.88
C SER A 312 -0.75 -4.68 11.10
N PHE A 313 0.27 -4.52 11.95
CA PHE A 313 1.23 -5.58 12.24
C PHE A 313 0.59 -6.75 13.00
N SER A 314 -0.26 -6.47 13.99
CA SER A 314 -0.96 -7.50 14.77
C SER A 314 -1.86 -8.37 13.90
N LYS A 315 -2.69 -7.75 13.04
CA LYS A 315 -3.59 -8.49 12.14
C LYS A 315 -2.82 -9.38 11.17
N SER A 316 -1.73 -8.87 10.57
CA SER A 316 -0.87 -9.68 9.69
C SER A 316 -0.19 -10.84 10.43
N TYR A 317 0.27 -10.63 11.67
CA TYR A 317 0.85 -11.68 12.51
C TYR A 317 -0.18 -12.76 12.89
N ILE A 318 -1.35 -12.36 13.40
CA ILE A 318 -2.41 -13.28 13.81
C ILE A 318 -2.86 -14.11 12.61
N LEU A 319 -3.18 -13.47 11.47
CA LEU A 319 -3.64 -14.19 10.29
C LEU A 319 -2.58 -15.17 9.76
N SER A 320 -1.30 -14.77 9.73
CA SER A 320 -0.20 -15.66 9.33
C SER A 320 -0.04 -16.85 10.29
N THR A 321 -0.30 -16.64 11.58
CA THR A 321 -0.28 -17.69 12.60
C THR A 321 -1.45 -18.66 12.43
N LEU A 322 -2.68 -18.17 12.20
CA LEU A 322 -3.84 -19.01 11.89
C LEU A 322 -3.64 -19.81 10.59
N TRP A 323 -2.93 -19.23 9.62
CA TRP A 323 -2.53 -19.91 8.39
C TRP A 323 -1.44 -20.97 8.61
N GLY A 324 -0.75 -20.95 9.76
CA GLY A 324 0.35 -21.85 10.08
C GLY A 324 1.67 -21.54 9.36
N SER A 325 1.84 -20.32 8.82
CA SER A 325 3.05 -19.94 8.07
C SER A 325 3.37 -18.45 8.22
N TRP A 326 4.59 -18.14 8.66
CA TRP A 326 5.10 -16.76 8.77
C TRP A 326 5.92 -16.29 7.55
N HIS A 327 5.94 -17.06 6.46
CA HIS A 327 6.64 -16.69 5.23
C HIS A 327 6.33 -15.27 4.70
N PRO A 328 5.07 -14.78 4.69
CA PRO A 328 4.79 -13.44 4.16
C PRO A 328 5.30 -12.31 5.07
N LEU A 329 5.63 -12.60 6.34
CA LEU A 329 6.10 -11.61 7.32
C LEU A 329 7.59 -11.29 7.16
N TRP A 330 8.37 -12.10 6.45
CA TRP A 330 9.80 -11.87 6.22
C TRP A 330 10.07 -10.55 5.50
N ASP A 331 11.20 -9.90 5.79
CA ASP A 331 11.57 -8.58 5.21
C ASP A 331 11.52 -8.54 3.67
N LEU A 332 11.88 -9.64 3.01
CA LEU A 332 11.87 -9.74 1.54
C LEU A 332 10.46 -9.88 0.95
N ASN A 333 9.51 -10.35 1.77
CA ASN A 333 8.13 -10.62 1.41
C ASN A 333 7.16 -9.56 1.96
N SER A 334 7.66 -8.66 2.82
CA SER A 334 6.92 -7.54 3.39
C SER A 334 7.37 -6.20 2.84
N ARG A 335 6.42 -5.27 2.74
CA ARG A 335 6.61 -3.86 2.39
C ARG A 335 5.83 -3.02 3.40
N TYR A 336 6.13 -1.74 3.46
CA TYR A 336 5.57 -0.87 4.48
C TYR A 336 5.16 0.46 3.87
N TYR A 337 3.88 0.81 4.05
CA TYR A 337 3.31 2.09 3.64
C TYR A 337 3.39 3.07 4.80
N PHE A 338 3.93 4.27 4.57
CA PHE A 338 3.93 5.34 5.56
C PHE A 338 2.62 6.12 5.50
N ASN A 339 1.78 5.93 6.51
CA ASN A 339 0.51 6.64 6.62
C ASN A 339 0.75 8.10 7.08
N PRO A 340 0.43 9.11 6.25
CA PRO A 340 0.72 10.51 6.56
C PRO A 340 -0.18 11.07 7.68
N TYR A 341 -1.30 10.42 7.99
CA TYR A 341 -2.20 10.82 9.07
C TYR A 341 -1.70 10.35 10.44
N THR A 342 -1.17 9.11 10.51
CA THR A 342 -0.70 8.53 11.78
C THR A 342 0.81 8.67 12.00
N LEU A 343 1.56 8.99 10.93
CA LEU A 343 3.02 9.01 10.87
C LEU A 343 3.66 7.67 11.24
N LYS A 344 2.98 6.57 10.86
CA LYS A 344 3.39 5.18 11.12
C LYS A 344 3.42 4.34 9.84
N LEU A 345 4.13 3.23 9.92
CA LEU A 345 4.18 2.20 8.89
C LEU A 345 3.07 1.17 9.06
N GLU A 346 2.28 0.95 8.01
CA GLU A 346 1.36 -0.19 7.87
C GLU A 346 2.03 -1.30 7.05
N SER A 347 1.83 -2.57 7.41
CA SER A 347 2.42 -3.72 6.73
C SER A 347 1.64 -4.12 5.48
N ILE A 348 2.37 -4.43 4.41
CA ILE A 348 1.88 -5.00 3.15
C ILE A 348 2.63 -6.30 2.91
N SER A 349 1.95 -7.44 3.05
CA SER A 349 2.58 -8.76 2.97
C SER A 349 2.29 -9.45 1.64
N THR A 350 3.21 -10.28 1.15
CA THR A 350 3.07 -11.00 -0.13
C THR A 350 3.62 -12.41 -0.04
N ASP A 351 3.37 -13.23 -1.06
CA ASP A 351 4.08 -14.51 -1.26
C ASP A 351 3.75 -15.53 -0.16
N GLN A 352 2.50 -15.59 0.27
CA GLN A 352 2.03 -16.63 1.18
C GLN A 352 2.01 -18.00 0.48
N THR A 353 2.34 -19.05 1.22
CA THR A 353 2.35 -20.43 0.75
C THR A 353 1.08 -21.18 1.19
N GLY A 354 0.99 -22.48 0.90
CA GLY A 354 -0.06 -23.33 1.47
C GLY A 354 -0.08 -23.29 3.00
N TYR A 355 -1.28 -23.38 3.59
CA TYR A 355 -1.46 -23.46 5.05
C TYR A 355 -0.99 -24.81 5.60
N SER A 356 -0.67 -24.84 6.89
CA SER A 356 -0.28 -26.06 7.61
C SER A 356 -0.94 -26.16 8.98
N PRO A 357 -1.16 -27.39 9.50
CA PRO A 357 -1.66 -27.59 10.85
C PRO A 357 -0.76 -26.93 11.90
N LEU A 358 -1.38 -26.31 12.89
CA LEU A 358 -0.75 -25.67 14.04
C LEU A 358 -0.89 -26.61 15.24
N GLU A 359 0.18 -27.34 15.59
CA GLU A 359 0.21 -28.22 16.77
C GLU A 359 0.81 -27.53 18.00
N SER A 360 1.77 -26.64 17.78
CA SER A 360 2.36 -25.77 18.78
C SER A 360 2.90 -24.51 18.09
N ARG A 361 3.33 -23.50 18.84
CA ARG A 361 3.98 -22.31 18.25
C ARG A 361 5.19 -22.67 17.38
N ASP A 362 5.98 -23.66 17.80
CA ASP A 362 7.17 -24.11 17.06
C ASP A 362 6.83 -24.86 15.76
N SER A 363 5.57 -25.28 15.58
CA SER A 363 5.13 -25.95 14.36
C SER A 363 4.80 -24.97 13.22
N VAL A 364 4.82 -23.66 13.46
CA VAL A 364 4.60 -22.66 12.41
C VAL A 364 5.69 -22.79 11.36
N ARG A 365 5.29 -22.91 10.08
CA ARG A 365 6.26 -22.94 8.99
C ARG A 365 6.93 -21.60 8.82
N PHE A 366 8.20 -21.64 8.41
CA PHE A 366 9.01 -20.44 8.22
C PHE A 366 9.07 -19.57 9.49
N ALA A 367 9.16 -20.22 10.66
CA ALA A 367 9.16 -19.64 12.00
C ALA A 367 10.36 -18.71 12.27
N CYS A 368 10.41 -17.60 11.54
CA CYS A 368 11.28 -16.49 11.78
C CYS A 368 10.47 -15.19 11.67
N LEU A 369 10.52 -14.38 12.72
CA LEU A 369 9.90 -13.06 12.76
C LEU A 369 10.99 -11.99 12.64
N PRO A 370 10.83 -11.01 11.72
CA PRO A 370 11.68 -9.83 11.71
C PRO A 370 11.55 -8.99 12.98
N GLU A 371 12.60 -8.24 13.31
CA GLU A 371 12.73 -7.47 14.56
C GLU A 371 11.57 -6.48 14.76
N GLN A 372 11.06 -5.85 13.70
CA GLN A 372 9.90 -4.96 13.79
C GLN A 372 8.64 -5.66 14.33
N TYR A 373 8.40 -6.93 13.98
CA TYR A 373 7.29 -7.69 14.56
C TYR A 373 7.59 -8.01 16.04
N LEU A 374 8.82 -8.38 16.38
CA LEU A 374 9.21 -8.68 17.77
C LEU A 374 9.02 -7.48 18.69
N LYS A 375 9.44 -6.29 18.25
CA LYS A 375 9.20 -5.05 18.98
C LYS A 375 7.72 -4.82 19.26
N ILE A 376 6.87 -5.01 18.25
CA ILE A 376 5.42 -4.86 18.41
C ILE A 376 4.86 -5.90 19.39
N LEU A 377 5.17 -7.18 19.19
CA LEU A 377 4.66 -8.27 20.05
C LEU A 377 5.11 -8.14 21.51
N SER A 378 6.26 -7.49 21.75
CA SER A 378 6.76 -7.20 23.11
C SER A 378 6.13 -5.97 23.77
N SER A 379 5.38 -5.15 23.03
CA SER A 379 4.82 -3.88 23.51
C SER A 379 3.54 -4.06 24.33
N SER A 380 3.28 -3.16 25.29
CA SER A 380 2.00 -3.15 26.03
C SER A 380 0.81 -2.87 25.10
N SER A 381 1.00 -2.02 24.09
CA SER A 381 -0.05 -1.67 23.13
C SER A 381 -0.50 -2.85 22.27
N TYR A 382 0.36 -3.82 22.00
CA TYR A 382 -0.05 -5.08 21.36
C TYR A 382 -1.05 -5.84 22.25
N TYR A 383 -0.74 -6.04 23.53
CA TYR A 383 -1.62 -6.76 24.46
C TYR A 383 -2.95 -6.05 24.68
N GLU A 384 -2.95 -4.71 24.74
CA GLU A 384 -4.17 -3.90 24.83
C GLU A 384 -5.12 -4.11 23.63
N ARG A 385 -4.56 -4.35 22.43
CA ARG A 385 -5.34 -4.48 21.18
C ARG A 385 -5.51 -5.92 20.68
N LEU A 386 -4.83 -6.89 21.29
CA LEU A 386 -4.76 -8.28 20.85
C LEU A 386 -6.15 -8.89 20.65
N TYR A 387 -7.01 -8.80 21.67
CA TYR A 387 -8.34 -9.40 21.64
C TYR A 387 -9.20 -8.84 20.50
N ARG A 388 -9.27 -7.52 20.38
CA ARG A 388 -10.01 -6.86 19.31
C ARG A 388 -9.50 -7.28 17.93
N ASN A 389 -8.17 -7.32 17.74
CA ASN A 389 -7.58 -7.72 16.46
C ASN A 389 -7.77 -9.21 16.18
N LEU A 390 -7.75 -10.08 17.20
CA LEU A 390 -8.04 -11.50 17.08
C LEU A 390 -9.51 -11.75 16.70
N ASP A 391 -10.44 -11.01 17.28
CA ASP A 391 -11.87 -11.12 16.95
C ASP A 391 -12.13 -10.72 15.49
N LEU A 392 -11.56 -9.61 15.04
CA LEU A 392 -11.64 -9.16 13.64
C LEU A 392 -11.07 -10.23 12.68
N VAL A 393 -9.87 -10.75 12.97
CA VAL A 393 -9.22 -11.75 12.13
C VAL A 393 -9.99 -13.07 12.14
N SER A 394 -10.46 -13.53 13.29
CA SER A 394 -11.21 -14.79 13.41
C SER A 394 -12.57 -14.72 12.70
N SER A 395 -13.25 -13.58 12.81
CA SER A 395 -14.49 -13.32 12.08
C SER A 395 -14.28 -13.40 10.56
N GLU A 396 -13.17 -12.85 10.07
CA GLU A 396 -12.85 -12.89 8.64
C GLU A 396 -12.38 -14.29 8.19
N VAL A 397 -11.55 -14.97 8.98
CA VAL A 397 -11.10 -16.35 8.72
C VAL A 397 -12.27 -17.33 8.67
N SER A 398 -13.36 -17.07 9.40
CA SER A 398 -14.59 -17.87 9.28
C SER A 398 -15.17 -17.88 7.85
N LYS A 399 -14.79 -16.91 7.00
CA LYS A 399 -15.17 -16.83 5.58
C LYS A 399 -14.15 -17.47 4.63
N VAL A 400 -13.07 -18.09 5.12
CA VAL A 400 -11.99 -18.64 4.27
C VAL A 400 -12.49 -19.53 3.13
N GLN A 401 -13.50 -20.36 3.36
CA GLN A 401 -14.06 -21.25 2.33
C GLN A 401 -14.69 -20.45 1.18
N LEU A 402 -15.27 -19.27 1.44
CA LEU A 402 -15.83 -18.39 0.42
C LEU A 402 -14.76 -17.98 -0.59
N TYR A 403 -13.59 -17.55 -0.10
CA TYR A 403 -12.47 -17.10 -0.96
C TYR A 403 -11.87 -18.24 -1.78
N PHE A 404 -11.78 -19.45 -1.23
CA PHE A 404 -11.38 -20.63 -2.01
C PHE A 404 -12.45 -21.06 -3.02
N ASP A 405 -13.73 -20.92 -2.69
CA ASP A 405 -14.82 -21.20 -3.63
C ASP A 405 -14.84 -20.18 -4.77
N GLU A 406 -14.56 -18.90 -4.51
CA GLU A 406 -14.35 -17.88 -5.55
C GLU A 406 -13.15 -18.20 -6.44
N ALA A 407 -12.01 -18.53 -5.86
CA ALA A 407 -10.82 -18.94 -6.60
C ALA A 407 -11.10 -20.17 -7.49
N SER A 408 -11.92 -21.13 -7.03
CA SER A 408 -12.30 -22.31 -7.80
C SER A 408 -13.13 -22.01 -9.06
N LYS A 409 -13.81 -20.85 -9.11
CA LYS A 409 -14.54 -20.41 -10.32
C LYS A 409 -13.58 -20.04 -11.45
N LEU A 410 -12.37 -19.58 -11.12
CA LEU A 410 -11.33 -19.22 -12.09
C LEU A 410 -10.71 -20.47 -12.71
N PHE A 411 -10.49 -21.53 -11.91
CA PHE A 411 -9.89 -22.79 -12.36
C PHE A 411 -10.76 -23.98 -11.95
N PRO A 412 -11.88 -24.25 -12.66
CA PRO A 412 -12.92 -25.18 -12.23
C PRO A 412 -12.51 -26.66 -12.22
N VAL A 413 -11.36 -26.98 -12.82
CA VAL A 413 -10.80 -28.34 -12.85
C VAL A 413 -9.92 -28.63 -11.64
N ASP A 414 -9.43 -27.60 -10.94
CA ASP A 414 -8.67 -27.76 -9.71
C ASP A 414 -9.49 -28.56 -8.68
N LYS A 415 -8.79 -29.36 -7.86
CA LYS A 415 -9.43 -29.98 -6.71
C LYS A 415 -9.80 -28.93 -5.68
N LYS A 416 -10.97 -29.13 -5.07
CA LYS A 416 -11.43 -28.31 -3.95
C LYS A 416 -10.43 -28.42 -2.80
N LYS A 417 -10.03 -27.28 -2.24
CA LYS A 417 -9.13 -27.21 -1.10
C LYS A 417 -9.95 -27.34 0.19
N ASN A 418 -9.50 -28.18 1.10
CA ASN A 418 -10.06 -28.36 2.42
C ASN A 418 -9.53 -27.25 3.34
N THR A 419 -10.36 -26.27 3.64
CA THR A 419 -9.99 -25.15 4.51
C THR A 419 -10.15 -25.48 6.00
N SER A 420 -10.53 -26.71 6.37
CA SER A 420 -10.72 -27.09 7.78
C SER A 420 -9.46 -26.85 8.60
N ILE A 421 -8.26 -27.05 8.04
CA ILE A 421 -6.99 -26.81 8.73
C ILE A 421 -6.90 -25.37 9.27
N VAL A 422 -7.33 -24.37 8.50
CA VAL A 422 -7.28 -22.97 8.93
C VAL A 422 -8.31 -22.70 10.04
N ILE A 423 -9.48 -23.33 9.96
CA ILE A 423 -10.53 -23.26 10.99
C ILE A 423 -10.07 -23.97 12.28
N ASP A 424 -9.51 -25.17 12.16
CA ASP A 424 -8.98 -25.95 13.28
C ASP A 424 -7.84 -25.19 13.98
N ASN A 425 -6.95 -24.54 13.21
CA ASN A 425 -5.91 -23.66 13.75
C ASN A 425 -6.51 -22.47 14.50
N MET A 426 -7.54 -21.83 13.95
CA MET A 426 -8.27 -20.75 14.61
C MET A 426 -8.88 -21.22 15.93
N ASP A 427 -9.55 -22.38 15.96
CA ASP A 427 -10.15 -22.94 17.17
C ASP A 427 -9.10 -23.25 18.25
N LYS A 428 -7.93 -23.79 17.85
CA LYS A 428 -6.79 -24.01 18.76
C LYS A 428 -6.27 -22.69 19.35
N VAL A 429 -6.08 -21.67 18.50
CA VAL A 429 -5.62 -20.35 18.95
C VAL A 429 -6.64 -19.66 19.86
N LEU A 430 -7.93 -19.74 19.57
CA LEU A 430 -8.98 -19.19 20.43
C LEU A 430 -9.02 -19.90 21.79
N SER A 431 -8.77 -21.22 21.81
CA SER A 431 -8.75 -22.04 23.02
C SER A 431 -7.50 -21.83 23.88
N ASN A 432 -6.34 -21.54 23.28
CA ASN A 432 -5.07 -21.32 24.00
C ASN A 432 -4.24 -20.17 23.43
N ARG A 433 -4.82 -18.98 23.34
CA ARG A 433 -4.18 -17.79 22.75
C ARG A 433 -2.84 -17.41 23.41
N GLU A 434 -2.66 -17.74 24.69
CA GLU A 434 -1.43 -17.45 25.41
C GLU A 434 -0.24 -18.19 24.81
N GLU A 435 -0.43 -19.46 24.41
CA GLU A 435 0.62 -20.26 23.78
C GLU A 435 1.04 -19.70 22.41
N PHE A 436 0.07 -19.26 21.60
CA PHE A 436 0.32 -18.93 20.19
C PHE A 436 0.59 -17.46 19.91
N LEU A 437 0.00 -16.55 20.70
CA LEU A 437 -0.01 -15.11 20.39
C LEU A 437 0.71 -14.24 21.41
N ILE A 438 1.03 -14.73 22.60
CA ILE A 438 1.82 -13.95 23.57
C ILE A 438 3.31 -14.08 23.24
N PHE A 439 4.04 -12.97 23.32
CA PHE A 439 5.46 -12.96 23.03
C PHE A 439 6.25 -13.72 24.11
N ASP A 440 7.06 -14.69 23.68
CA ASP A 440 8.01 -15.39 24.55
C ASP A 440 9.43 -14.94 24.17
N PRO A 441 10.16 -14.23 25.06
CA PRO A 441 11.53 -13.81 24.82
C PRO A 441 12.53 -14.96 24.65
N SER A 442 12.20 -16.17 25.11
CA SER A 442 13.03 -17.37 24.96
C SER A 442 12.95 -17.99 23.56
N PHE A 443 11.91 -17.63 22.80
CA PHE A 443 11.79 -17.95 21.39
C PHE A 443 12.88 -17.20 20.62
N HIS A 444 13.90 -17.93 20.15
CA HIS A 444 15.04 -17.38 19.43
C HIS A 444 14.55 -16.76 18.11
N SER A 445 14.30 -15.46 18.16
CA SER A 445 13.59 -14.74 17.14
C SER A 445 14.53 -13.75 16.47
N GLY A 446 15.04 -14.16 15.32
CA GLY A 446 15.79 -13.32 14.42
C GLY A 446 16.05 -14.11 13.14
N CYS A 447 15.88 -13.48 11.98
CA CYS A 447 16.22 -14.14 10.71
C CYS A 447 17.73 -14.11 10.45
N SER A 448 18.49 -13.56 11.40
CA SER A 448 19.94 -13.55 11.46
C SER A 448 20.46 -14.75 12.27
N ALA A 449 21.43 -15.44 11.69
CA ALA A 449 22.06 -16.67 12.19
C ALA A 449 22.94 -16.47 13.45
N GLU A 450 22.59 -15.57 14.36
CA GLU A 450 23.42 -15.21 15.53
C GLU A 450 23.27 -16.19 16.72
N ALA A 451 22.59 -17.32 16.54
CA ALA A 451 22.40 -18.31 17.60
C ALA A 451 23.64 -19.19 17.84
N SER A 452 24.44 -18.80 18.86
CA SER A 452 25.15 -19.69 19.81
C SER A 452 26.48 -20.38 19.47
N SER A 453 27.24 -19.98 18.44
CA SER A 453 28.62 -20.49 18.22
C SER A 453 29.70 -19.42 18.42
N GLU A 454 30.93 -19.84 18.76
CA GLU A 454 32.11 -18.94 18.77
C GLU A 454 32.20 -18.23 17.41
N ILE A 455 32.11 -16.89 17.44
CA ILE A 455 32.11 -16.09 16.21
C ILE A 455 33.53 -16.10 15.61
N ASN A 456 33.72 -16.91 14.57
CA ASN A 456 34.97 -16.95 13.81
C ASN A 456 35.06 -15.76 12.85
N ILE A 457 36.25 -15.19 12.68
CA ILE A 457 36.53 -14.15 11.68
C ILE A 457 36.55 -14.80 10.28
N PRO A 458 36.10 -14.10 9.21
CA PRO A 458 36.11 -14.63 7.85
C PRO A 458 37.49 -15.10 7.39
N THR A 459 37.54 -16.22 6.70
CA THR A 459 38.76 -16.70 6.03
C THR A 459 39.12 -15.81 4.82
N TYR A 460 40.34 -15.94 4.29
CA TYR A 460 40.74 -15.24 3.07
C TYR A 460 39.85 -15.59 1.86
N GLU A 461 39.42 -16.86 1.73
CA GLU A 461 38.49 -17.29 0.68
C GLU A 461 37.12 -16.60 0.84
N GLN A 462 36.58 -16.57 2.05
CA GLN A 462 35.34 -15.86 2.36
C GLN A 462 35.47 -14.36 2.09
N ALA A 463 36.55 -13.73 2.55
CA ALA A 463 36.84 -12.32 2.32
C ALA A 463 36.85 -11.96 0.82
N SER A 464 37.40 -12.84 -0.02
CA SER A 464 37.45 -12.65 -1.47
C SER A 464 36.06 -12.57 -2.12
N SER A 465 35.06 -13.20 -1.50
CA SER A 465 33.68 -13.30 -1.99
C SER A 465 32.80 -12.10 -1.60
N PHE A 466 33.20 -11.32 -0.59
CA PHE A 466 32.43 -10.16 -0.16
C PHE A 466 32.38 -9.13 -1.27
N THR A 467 31.21 -8.57 -1.53
CA THR A 467 30.99 -7.56 -2.57
C THR A 467 31.08 -6.15 -2.01
N GLN A 468 30.92 -5.98 -0.70
CA GLN A 468 30.99 -4.72 0.04
C GLN A 468 31.59 -4.99 1.43
N HIS A 469 32.38 -4.06 1.97
CA HIS A 469 32.79 -4.13 3.37
C HIS A 469 31.98 -3.19 4.25
N LEU A 470 31.50 -2.07 3.68
CA LEU A 470 30.81 -1.01 4.40
C LEU A 470 29.45 -0.72 3.77
N HIS A 471 28.50 -0.28 4.59
CA HIS A 471 27.34 0.50 4.16
C HIS A 471 27.56 1.96 4.53
N ILE A 472 27.23 2.90 3.64
CA ILE A 472 27.43 4.33 3.88
C ILE A 472 26.12 5.12 3.76
N LYS A 473 25.90 6.03 4.70
CA LYS A 473 24.80 7.00 4.66
C LYS A 473 25.36 8.41 4.57
N HIS A 474 24.93 9.15 3.55
CA HIS A 474 25.27 10.55 3.39
C HIS A 474 24.12 11.44 3.88
N TYR A 475 24.43 12.54 4.54
CA TYR A 475 23.47 13.53 4.99
C TYR A 475 23.72 14.88 4.35
N THR A 476 22.67 15.66 4.10
CA THR A 476 22.76 16.96 3.42
C THR A 476 23.59 18.01 4.17
N SER A 477 23.94 17.78 5.43
CA SER A 477 24.93 18.60 6.15
C SER A 477 26.38 18.31 5.76
N GLY A 478 26.65 17.31 4.91
CA GLY A 478 28.01 16.82 4.60
C GLY A 478 28.48 15.70 5.54
N LYS A 479 27.66 15.30 6.51
CA LYS A 479 27.93 14.16 7.40
C LYS A 479 27.86 12.84 6.62
N LEU A 480 28.85 11.99 6.83
CA LEU A 480 28.95 10.66 6.24
C LEU A 480 29.10 9.61 7.35
N GLU A 481 28.17 8.66 7.42
CA GLU A 481 28.20 7.54 8.35
C GLU A 481 28.70 6.28 7.66
N LEU A 482 29.67 5.59 8.27
CA LEU A 482 30.26 4.35 7.77
C LEU A 482 29.92 3.19 8.72
N TYR A 483 29.12 2.25 8.23
CA TYR A 483 28.73 1.04 8.96
C TYR A 483 29.53 -0.16 8.47
N ASN A 484 30.16 -0.88 9.38
CA ASN A 484 30.90 -2.10 9.05
C ASN A 484 29.94 -3.29 8.88
N LEU A 485 30.01 -3.96 7.73
CA LEU A 485 29.20 -5.15 7.44
C LEU A 485 29.89 -6.45 7.87
N LEU A 486 31.12 -6.36 8.39
CA LEU A 486 31.99 -7.48 8.72
C LEU A 486 32.25 -7.57 10.23
N PRO A 487 32.48 -8.79 10.75
CA PRO A 487 32.79 -9.07 12.17
C PRO A 487 34.22 -8.68 12.56
N ASP A 488 34.97 -8.01 11.68
CA ASP A 488 36.37 -7.63 11.87
C ASP A 488 36.61 -6.21 11.33
N GLU A 489 37.76 -5.62 11.68
CA GLU A 489 38.10 -4.24 11.35
C GLU A 489 38.30 -4.03 9.85
N VAL A 490 37.75 -2.93 9.32
CA VAL A 490 37.84 -2.57 7.90
C VAL A 490 38.59 -1.25 7.77
N LEU A 491 39.61 -1.23 6.91
CA LEU A 491 40.38 -0.01 6.63
C LEU A 491 39.70 0.79 5.53
N VAL A 492 39.42 2.07 5.77
CA VAL A 492 39.04 3.03 4.73
C VAL A 492 40.30 3.62 4.13
N LYS A 493 40.46 3.45 2.82
CA LYS A 493 41.61 3.94 2.05
C LYS A 493 41.33 5.32 1.46
N GLU A 494 40.17 5.49 0.83
CA GLU A 494 39.82 6.72 0.11
C GLU A 494 38.33 7.02 0.21
N ILE A 495 38.01 8.31 0.31
CA ILE A 495 36.69 8.87 0.01
C ILE A 495 36.75 9.39 -1.42
N LEU A 496 35.74 9.05 -2.22
CA LEU A 496 35.61 9.46 -3.60
C LEU A 496 34.36 10.32 -3.79
N PHE A 497 34.48 11.31 -4.67
CA PHE A 497 33.35 12.10 -5.17
C PHE A 497 33.29 11.93 -6.68
N GLU A 498 32.15 11.47 -7.20
CA GLU A 498 31.93 11.17 -8.62
C GLU A 498 33.02 10.26 -9.21
N GLY A 499 33.44 9.27 -8.43
CA GLY A 499 34.47 8.29 -8.81
C GLY A 499 35.91 8.80 -8.74
N LYS A 500 36.15 10.04 -8.31
CA LYS A 500 37.50 10.61 -8.14
C LYS A 500 37.90 10.63 -6.67
N PRO A 501 39.13 10.23 -6.30
CA PRO A 501 39.60 10.35 -4.92
C PRO A 501 39.63 11.81 -4.48
N VAL A 502 39.02 12.09 -3.33
CA VAL A 502 38.96 13.45 -2.74
C VAL A 502 39.60 13.52 -1.35
N LYS A 503 39.72 12.38 -0.67
CA LYS A 503 40.45 12.28 0.60
C LYS A 503 41.04 10.88 0.75
N SER A 504 42.37 10.77 0.79
CA SER A 504 43.05 9.56 1.24
C SER A 504 43.06 9.53 2.77
N THR A 505 42.90 8.35 3.35
CA THR A 505 42.79 8.17 4.80
C THR A 505 43.25 6.77 5.21
N ASN A 506 43.40 6.55 6.52
CA ASN A 506 43.65 5.24 7.13
C ASN A 506 42.70 5.02 8.31
N ILE A 507 41.44 5.46 8.15
CA ILE A 507 40.42 5.31 9.20
C ILE A 507 40.07 3.83 9.31
N ILE A 508 40.06 3.32 10.54
CA ILE A 508 39.59 1.97 10.83
C ILE A 508 38.13 2.05 11.26
N VAL A 509 37.25 1.33 10.57
CA VAL A 509 35.87 1.11 10.99
C VAL A 509 35.84 -0.17 11.83
N PRO A 510 35.44 -0.10 13.11
CA PRO A 510 35.48 -1.26 14.01
C PRO A 510 34.50 -2.34 13.57
N SER A 511 34.77 -3.58 13.96
CA SER A 511 33.84 -4.71 13.84
C SER A 511 32.47 -4.39 14.42
N TYR A 512 31.39 -4.86 13.78
CA TYR A 512 30.04 -4.74 14.35
C TYR A 512 29.87 -5.50 15.67
N LEU A 513 30.75 -6.45 15.99
CA LEU A 513 30.75 -7.20 17.26
C LEU A 513 31.13 -6.33 18.47
N LYS A 514 31.87 -5.24 18.24
CA LYS A 514 32.19 -4.24 19.29
C LYS A 514 31.05 -3.23 19.50
N GLY A 515 29.98 -3.33 18.70
CA GLY A 515 28.83 -2.42 18.69
C GLY A 515 28.54 -1.91 17.28
N TYR A 516 27.25 -1.87 16.91
CA TYR A 516 26.82 -1.52 15.56
C TYR A 516 26.57 0.00 15.37
N SER A 517 27.56 0.78 15.79
CA SER A 517 27.57 2.24 15.62
C SER A 517 28.46 2.65 14.44
N PRO A 518 28.06 3.65 13.65
CA PRO A 518 28.87 4.09 12.52
C PRO A 518 30.09 4.87 12.97
N VAL A 519 31.14 4.83 12.16
CA VAL A 519 32.16 5.89 12.17
C VAL A 519 31.60 7.09 11.42
N ILE A 520 31.62 8.26 12.07
CA ILE A 520 31.08 9.51 11.53
C ILE A 520 32.22 10.36 10.99
N LEU A 521 32.07 10.83 9.74
CA LEU A 521 32.99 11.75 9.09
C LEU A 521 32.23 13.00 8.64
N GLU A 522 32.85 14.16 8.84
CA GLU A 522 32.38 15.40 8.23
C GLU A 522 33.10 15.62 6.90
N THR A 523 32.34 16.03 5.89
CA THR A 523 32.83 16.29 4.53
C THR A 523 32.29 17.62 4.01
N ASP A 524 32.95 18.20 3.03
CA ASP A 524 32.51 19.46 2.40
C ASP A 524 31.36 19.26 1.40
N TYR A 525 30.89 18.01 1.21
CA TYR A 525 29.89 17.65 0.21
C TYR A 525 28.47 17.84 0.71
N VAL A 526 28.09 19.09 0.98
CA VAL A 526 26.74 19.44 1.46
C VAL A 526 25.67 19.34 0.35
N GLY A 527 24.40 19.29 0.77
CA GLY A 527 23.23 19.21 -0.12
C GLY A 527 22.90 17.79 -0.58
N VAL A 528 22.01 17.67 -1.56
CA VAL A 528 21.63 16.37 -2.14
C VAL A 528 22.75 15.89 -3.06
N ARG A 529 23.36 14.75 -2.72
CA ARG A 529 24.50 14.09 -3.38
C ARG A 529 24.24 12.61 -3.64
N ASP A 530 23.06 12.29 -4.15
CA ASP A 530 22.65 10.89 -4.40
C ASP A 530 23.63 10.20 -5.36
N LYS A 531 24.18 9.04 -4.96
CA LYS A 531 25.15 8.24 -5.74
C LYS A 531 26.45 8.95 -6.12
N GLN A 532 26.78 10.08 -5.50
CA GLN A 532 27.99 10.84 -5.80
C GLN A 532 29.14 10.55 -4.85
N LEU A 533 28.87 10.06 -3.64
CA LEU A 533 29.90 9.76 -2.64
C LEU A 533 30.14 8.26 -2.54
N SER A 534 31.42 7.89 -2.58
CA SER A 534 31.84 6.50 -2.41
C SER A 534 33.00 6.40 -1.42
N VAL A 535 33.13 5.23 -0.81
CA VAL A 535 34.21 4.90 0.12
C VAL A 535 34.88 3.62 -0.33
N LEU A 536 36.17 3.73 -0.67
CA LEU A 536 37.04 2.60 -0.97
C LEU A 536 37.63 2.06 0.33
N SER A 537 37.40 0.77 0.56
CA SER A 537 37.79 0.07 1.77
C SER A 537 38.61 -1.18 1.46
N ILE A 538 39.51 -1.54 2.37
CA ILE A 538 40.35 -2.74 2.30
C ILE A 538 40.00 -3.67 3.47
N TYR A 539 39.81 -4.94 3.17
CA TYR A 539 39.71 -6.02 4.15
C TYR A 539 40.48 -7.25 3.64
N GLN A 540 41.41 -7.76 4.45
CA GLN A 540 42.32 -8.87 4.08
C GLN A 540 42.98 -8.74 2.68
N GLY A 541 43.30 -7.51 2.26
CA GLY A 541 43.92 -7.23 0.96
C GLY A 541 42.97 -7.08 -0.22
N PHE A 542 41.67 -7.33 -0.04
CA PHE A 542 40.65 -7.07 -1.06
C PHE A 542 40.13 -5.64 -0.95
N GLU A 543 40.01 -4.96 -2.08
CA GLU A 543 39.42 -3.62 -2.17
C GLU A 543 37.94 -3.68 -2.56
N ARG A 544 37.08 -2.96 -1.86
CA ARG A 544 35.66 -2.80 -2.19
C ARG A 544 35.17 -1.37 -1.99
N THR A 545 34.27 -0.97 -2.88
CA THR A 545 33.69 0.38 -2.88
C THR A 545 32.23 0.32 -2.46
N ALA A 546 31.87 1.13 -1.47
CA ALA A 546 30.49 1.39 -1.08
C ALA A 546 30.07 2.78 -1.57
N THR A 547 28.86 2.94 -2.10
CA THR A 547 28.33 4.21 -2.60
C THR A 547 27.03 4.55 -1.89
N ASN A 548 26.80 5.83 -1.59
CA ASN A 548 25.55 6.26 -0.98
C ASN A 548 24.40 6.19 -2.00
N GLU A 549 23.27 5.58 -1.65
CA GLU A 549 22.13 5.54 -2.57
C GLU A 549 21.39 6.88 -2.61
N TYR A 550 21.03 7.40 -1.43
CA TYR A 550 20.33 8.67 -1.24
C TYR A 550 20.99 9.50 -0.15
N SER A 551 20.86 10.82 -0.25
CA SER A 551 21.22 11.78 0.79
C SER A 551 20.06 12.01 1.73
N LEU A 552 20.32 11.92 3.02
CA LEU A 552 19.33 12.07 4.09
C LEU A 552 19.38 13.48 4.70
N PHE A 553 18.28 13.94 5.28
CA PHE A 553 18.31 15.16 6.08
C PHE A 553 18.84 14.87 7.48
N SER A 554 19.77 15.71 7.94
CA SER A 554 20.42 15.61 9.26
C SER A 554 19.68 16.30 10.39
N LYS A 555 18.58 17.02 10.08
CA LYS A 555 17.80 17.78 11.06
C LYS A 555 17.08 16.83 12.03
N ASN A 556 16.82 17.30 13.26
CA ASN A 556 15.89 16.67 14.19
C ASN A 556 14.48 16.78 13.59
N ILE A 557 14.10 15.80 12.77
CA ILE A 557 12.79 15.73 12.16
C ILE A 557 11.77 15.46 13.25
N LYS A 558 10.85 16.40 13.42
CA LYS A 558 9.82 16.40 14.44
C LYS A 558 8.61 15.59 13.96
N ASN A 559 8.17 14.67 14.83
CA ASN A 559 6.86 14.04 14.75
C ASN A 559 5.95 14.70 15.81
N PRO A 560 5.02 15.59 15.44
CA PRO A 560 4.18 16.31 16.40
C PRO A 560 3.22 15.39 17.17
N LEU A 561 2.94 14.18 16.67
CA LEU A 561 2.07 13.21 17.35
C LEU A 561 2.77 12.49 18.52
N LEU A 562 4.10 12.61 18.63
CA LEU A 562 4.90 11.97 19.66
C LEU A 562 5.49 12.94 20.68
N GLU A 563 5.39 14.26 20.47
CA GLU A 563 6.04 15.23 21.34
C GLU A 563 5.55 15.15 22.79
N ILE A 564 6.46 14.70 23.66
CA ILE A 564 6.22 14.35 25.06
C ILE A 564 5.84 15.57 25.91
N ASN A 565 6.13 16.80 25.46
CA ASN A 565 5.92 18.01 26.26
C ASN A 565 4.46 18.24 26.69
N TYR A 566 3.49 17.63 25.99
CA TYR A 566 2.06 17.76 26.28
C TYR A 566 1.37 16.44 26.65
N LYS A 567 2.12 15.33 26.72
CA LYS A 567 1.58 14.05 27.17
C LYS A 567 1.08 14.22 28.61
N TYR A 568 -0.25 14.24 28.78
CA TYR A 568 -0.97 14.23 30.06
C TYR A 568 -0.93 15.50 30.91
N LYS A 569 -0.55 16.66 30.36
CA LYS A 569 -0.68 17.92 31.09
C LYS A 569 -1.86 18.71 30.56
N CYS A 570 -2.91 18.81 31.39
CA CYS A 570 -3.92 19.82 31.16
C CYS A 570 -3.26 21.19 31.22
N PRO A 571 -3.39 22.02 30.19
CA PRO A 571 -3.06 23.42 30.32
C PRO A 571 -3.90 24.07 31.43
N GLN A 572 -3.56 25.29 31.84
CA GLN A 572 -4.26 26.02 32.92
C GLN A 572 -5.80 26.12 32.73
N TYR A 573 -6.27 25.92 31.52
CA TYR A 573 -7.65 25.99 31.08
C TYR A 573 -8.38 24.64 31.01
N CYS A 574 -7.84 23.54 31.52
CA CYS A 574 -8.59 22.29 31.64
C CYS A 574 -8.26 21.49 32.92
N GLU A 575 -9.05 20.44 33.19
CA GLU A 575 -8.81 19.42 34.22
C GLU A 575 -8.86 18.01 33.61
N ILE A 576 -8.09 17.06 34.13
CA ILE A 576 -8.10 15.67 33.65
C ILE A 576 -8.80 14.79 34.68
N LYS A 577 -9.78 13.98 34.24
CA LYS A 577 -10.40 12.93 35.05
C LYS A 577 -10.52 11.66 34.21
N GLU A 578 -9.99 10.55 34.70
CA GLU A 578 -10.08 9.23 34.05
C GLU A 578 -9.63 9.22 32.57
N GLY A 579 -8.62 10.03 32.22
CA GLY A 579 -8.11 10.14 30.84
C GLY A 579 -8.89 11.09 29.93
N THR A 580 -9.97 11.71 30.42
CA THR A 580 -10.72 12.75 29.72
C THR A 580 -10.27 14.15 30.16
N TYR A 581 -10.08 15.04 29.19
CA TYR A 581 -9.70 16.44 29.40
C TYR A 581 -10.94 17.33 29.34
N PHE A 582 -11.28 17.97 30.45
CA PHE A 582 -12.43 18.87 30.60
C PHE A 582 -11.96 20.31 30.57
N PHE A 583 -12.22 21.03 29.48
CA PHE A 583 -11.91 22.45 29.37
C PHE A 583 -12.80 23.28 30.30
N LYS A 584 -12.23 24.34 30.86
CA LYS A 584 -12.94 25.29 31.71
C LYS A 584 -13.62 26.32 30.83
N LYS A 585 -14.87 26.66 31.16
CA LYS A 585 -15.55 27.82 30.58
C LYS A 585 -14.71 29.10 30.78
N GLY A 586 -14.65 29.95 29.77
CA GLY A 586 -13.89 31.20 29.81
C GLY A 586 -13.16 31.51 28.51
N LYS A 587 -12.41 32.62 28.52
CA LYS A 587 -11.60 33.08 27.40
C LYS A 587 -10.13 32.71 27.60
N TRP A 588 -9.55 31.97 26.68
CA TRP A 588 -8.22 31.38 26.82
C TRP A 588 -7.35 31.64 25.60
N HIS A 589 -6.13 32.14 25.83
CA HIS A 589 -5.13 32.33 24.77
C HIS A 589 -4.26 31.07 24.64
N ILE A 590 -4.24 30.49 23.46
CA ILE A 590 -3.49 29.31 23.09
C ILE A 590 -2.25 29.76 22.30
N ASN A 591 -1.12 29.84 23.01
CA ASN A 591 0.13 30.36 22.45
C ASN A 591 1.11 29.26 22.01
N SER A 592 0.72 28.00 22.20
CA SER A 592 1.51 26.83 21.82
C SER A 592 0.60 25.70 21.34
N PRO A 593 1.10 24.79 20.49
CA PRO A 593 0.40 23.54 20.16
C PRO A 593 -0.19 22.80 21.36
N ILE A 594 -1.37 22.21 21.16
CA ILE A 594 -2.02 21.30 22.12
C ILE A 594 -2.14 19.93 21.45
N VAL A 595 -1.58 18.90 22.06
CA VAL A 595 -1.69 17.51 21.60
C VAL A 595 -2.15 16.65 22.76
N LEU A 596 -3.38 16.13 22.68
CA LEU A 596 -4.03 15.38 23.75
C LEU A 596 -4.25 13.93 23.31
N LYS A 597 -3.90 12.99 24.19
CA LYS A 597 -4.23 11.56 24.04
C LYS A 597 -5.27 11.21 25.09
N GLY A 598 -6.50 10.96 24.66
CA GLY A 598 -7.68 10.80 25.49
C GLY A 598 -8.86 11.64 24.99
N ASN A 599 -10.03 11.43 25.59
CA ASN A 599 -11.25 12.14 25.21
C ASN A 599 -11.19 13.61 25.67
N VAL A 600 -11.86 14.50 24.96
CA VAL A 600 -11.86 15.95 25.24
C VAL A 600 -13.28 16.48 25.29
N GLU A 601 -13.59 17.27 26.31
CA GLU A 601 -14.88 17.94 26.47
C GLU A 601 -14.68 19.46 26.63
N ILE A 602 -15.39 20.23 25.80
CA ILE A 602 -15.34 21.69 25.78
C ILE A 602 -16.76 22.22 26.02
N PRO A 603 -17.03 22.84 27.19
CA PRO A 603 -18.37 23.27 27.56
C PRO A 603 -18.75 24.61 26.90
N ALA A 604 -20.06 24.90 26.89
CA ALA A 604 -20.63 26.18 26.48
C ALA A 604 -19.93 27.41 27.09
N GLY A 605 -19.83 28.48 26.30
CA GLY A 605 -19.17 29.73 26.68
C GLY A 605 -17.65 29.67 26.78
N THR A 606 -17.04 28.65 26.19
CA THR A 606 -15.59 28.57 26.04
C THR A 606 -15.15 29.29 24.77
N HIS A 607 -14.15 30.17 24.91
CA HIS A 607 -13.55 30.90 23.80
C HIS A 607 -12.03 30.64 23.78
N LEU A 608 -11.57 29.87 22.78
CA LEU A 608 -10.16 29.57 22.55
C LEU A 608 -9.59 30.45 21.44
N ILE A 609 -8.57 31.25 21.77
CA ILE A 609 -7.89 32.15 20.84
C ILE A 609 -6.50 31.61 20.54
N PHE A 610 -6.31 31.12 19.33
CA PHE A 610 -5.07 30.52 18.85
C PHE A 610 -4.16 31.57 18.22
N ASN A 611 -2.85 31.47 18.44
CA ASN A 611 -1.87 32.18 17.62
C ASN A 611 -1.55 31.39 16.33
N LYS A 612 -0.81 32.02 15.41
CA LYS A 612 -0.46 31.45 14.10
C LYS A 612 0.33 30.13 14.12
N ASP A 613 0.97 29.80 15.25
CA ASP A 613 1.82 28.62 15.40
C ASP A 613 1.17 27.52 16.25
N SER A 614 -0.08 27.73 16.69
CA SER A 614 -0.82 26.82 17.56
C SER A 614 -1.94 26.08 16.83
N TYR A 615 -2.31 24.93 17.37
CA TYR A 615 -3.32 24.00 16.86
C TYR A 615 -3.82 23.10 18.00
N LEU A 616 -4.88 22.33 17.75
CA LEU A 616 -5.41 21.32 18.65
C LEU A 616 -5.42 19.95 17.96
N ILE A 617 -4.66 18.99 18.51
CA ILE A 617 -4.73 17.58 18.12
C ILE A 617 -5.36 16.77 19.26
N VAL A 618 -6.35 15.96 18.92
CA VAL A 618 -7.04 15.03 19.84
C VAL A 618 -6.92 13.62 19.28
N GLN A 619 -6.18 12.75 19.98
CA GLN A 619 -6.21 11.31 19.75
C GLN A 619 -7.25 10.70 20.69
N GLY A 620 -8.51 10.68 20.25
CA GLY A 620 -9.68 10.29 21.04
C GLY A 620 -10.93 11.07 20.63
N LYS A 621 -12.04 10.86 21.35
CA LYS A 621 -13.31 11.55 21.09
C LYS A 621 -13.22 13.03 21.45
N LEU A 622 -13.80 13.90 20.63
CA LEU A 622 -13.99 15.33 20.93
C LEU A 622 -15.46 15.67 21.10
N ILE A 623 -15.84 16.26 22.23
CA ILE A 623 -17.16 16.80 22.51
C ILE A 623 -17.05 18.31 22.69
N VAL A 624 -17.76 19.07 21.86
CA VAL A 624 -17.94 20.51 21.99
C VAL A 624 -19.42 20.79 22.20
N SER A 625 -19.78 21.26 23.40
CA SER A 625 -21.17 21.41 23.86
C SER A 625 -21.56 22.87 24.02
N GLY A 626 -21.49 23.65 22.94
CA GLY A 626 -22.03 25.01 22.91
C GLY A 626 -23.55 25.01 22.97
N THR A 627 -24.14 26.18 23.22
CA THR A 627 -25.57 26.45 23.06
C THR A 627 -25.79 27.66 22.16
N LEU A 628 -27.04 27.90 21.72
CA LEU A 628 -27.37 29.10 20.94
C LEU A 628 -27.09 30.39 21.72
N ASP A 629 -27.32 30.39 23.04
CA ASP A 629 -27.11 31.56 23.90
C ASP A 629 -25.64 31.74 24.31
N ASP A 630 -24.86 30.65 24.35
CA ASP A 630 -23.48 30.63 24.84
C ASP A 630 -22.63 29.67 23.97
N PRO A 631 -22.35 30.05 22.71
CA PRO A 631 -21.63 29.20 21.79
C PRO A 631 -20.18 28.97 22.23
N VAL A 632 -19.56 27.93 21.71
CA VAL A 632 -18.09 27.76 21.78
C VAL A 632 -17.46 28.47 20.60
N ILE A 633 -16.33 29.15 20.82
CA ILE A 633 -15.63 29.92 19.78
C ILE A 633 -14.17 29.47 19.69
N PHE A 634 -13.72 29.06 18.51
CA PHE A 634 -12.32 28.87 18.17
C PHE A 634 -11.91 29.91 17.13
N GLU A 635 -10.98 30.81 17.46
CA GLU A 635 -10.53 31.82 16.51
C GLU A 635 -9.03 32.10 16.62
N SER A 636 -8.48 32.73 15.58
CA SER A 636 -7.27 33.53 15.72
C SER A 636 -7.62 35.01 15.57
N THR A 637 -7.05 35.84 16.44
CA THR A 637 -7.14 37.31 16.33
C THR A 637 -5.95 37.92 15.61
N GLU A 638 -4.91 37.12 15.34
CA GLU A 638 -3.67 37.53 14.67
C GLU A 638 -3.36 36.57 13.50
N GLY A 639 -4.02 36.81 12.37
CA GLY A 639 -3.87 35.97 11.17
C GLY A 639 -4.66 34.67 11.28
N PHE A 640 -4.06 33.55 10.85
CA PHE A 640 -4.71 32.24 10.80
C PHE A 640 -3.99 31.23 11.69
N TRP A 641 -4.72 30.37 12.39
CA TRP A 641 -4.16 29.28 13.21
C TRP A 641 -4.16 27.94 12.47
N LYS A 642 -3.34 26.98 12.92
CA LYS A 642 -3.07 25.71 12.21
C LYS A 642 -4.14 24.63 12.39
N GLY A 643 -5.28 24.97 12.98
CA GLY A 643 -6.48 24.14 12.94
C GLY A 643 -6.58 22.97 13.91
N LEU A 644 -7.55 22.10 13.62
CA LEU A 644 -8.03 21.02 14.48
C LEU A 644 -7.77 19.67 13.81
N TYR A 645 -7.25 18.70 14.55
CA TYR A 645 -7.11 17.33 14.10
C TYR A 645 -7.61 16.34 15.16
N VAL A 646 -8.68 15.60 14.84
CA VAL A 646 -9.21 14.52 15.66
C VAL A 646 -8.94 13.21 14.95
N TRP A 647 -8.34 12.23 15.64
CA TRP A 647 -7.98 10.98 14.99
C TRP A 647 -7.97 9.77 15.91
N ASN A 648 -8.20 8.61 15.29
CA ASN A 648 -8.15 7.30 15.94
C ASN A 648 -9.03 7.27 17.20
N ALA A 649 -10.27 7.74 17.04
CA ALA A 649 -11.28 7.78 18.09
C ALA A 649 -12.14 6.52 18.01
N GLU A 650 -12.19 5.75 19.10
CA GLU A 650 -13.05 4.55 19.18
C GLU A 650 -14.52 4.92 19.39
N GLU A 651 -14.79 6.12 19.91
CA GLU A 651 -16.12 6.66 20.13
C GLU A 651 -16.36 7.89 19.24
N ARG A 652 -17.62 8.07 18.82
CA ARG A 652 -18.06 9.18 17.99
C ARG A 652 -17.91 10.54 18.68
N SER A 653 -17.39 11.52 17.93
CA SER A 653 -17.24 12.92 18.33
C SER A 653 -18.52 13.73 18.10
N TYR A 654 -18.68 14.83 18.82
CA TYR A 654 -19.88 15.68 18.76
C TYR A 654 -19.48 17.15 18.80
N LEU A 655 -19.79 17.91 17.74
CA LEU A 655 -19.59 19.36 17.67
C LEU A 655 -20.94 20.05 17.60
N SER A 656 -21.27 20.88 18.59
CA SER A 656 -22.58 21.55 18.65
C SER A 656 -22.45 23.03 19.01
N ASN A 657 -23.13 23.91 18.25
CA ASN A 657 -23.15 25.37 18.44
C ASN A 657 -21.74 25.96 18.58
N LEU A 658 -20.93 25.75 17.54
CA LEU A 658 -19.51 26.10 17.49
C LEU A 658 -19.24 27.09 16.35
N GLU A 659 -18.52 28.17 16.67
CA GLU A 659 -17.99 29.11 15.69
C GLU A 659 -16.47 28.93 15.54
N ILE A 660 -16.00 28.77 14.29
CA ILE A 660 -14.59 28.62 13.96
C ILE A 660 -14.20 29.70 12.95
N LYS A 661 -13.14 30.46 13.25
CA LYS A 661 -12.70 31.59 12.41
C LYS A 661 -11.20 31.57 12.16
N ASN A 662 -10.81 32.06 10.98
CA ASN A 662 -9.43 32.32 10.57
C ASN A 662 -8.54 31.07 10.67
N LEU A 663 -8.88 30.07 9.87
CA LEU A 663 -8.28 28.74 9.88
C LEU A 663 -7.26 28.54 8.75
N ASN A 664 -6.17 27.83 9.02
CA ASN A 664 -5.21 27.35 8.02
C ASN A 664 -4.94 25.85 8.21
N ALA A 665 -4.35 25.23 7.20
CA ALA A 665 -3.96 23.83 7.22
C ALA A 665 -3.00 23.50 8.39
N LEU A 666 -3.14 22.30 8.95
CA LEU A 666 -2.25 21.81 10.00
C LEU A 666 -0.95 21.28 9.37
N GLU A 667 0.06 22.15 9.37
CA GLU A 667 1.42 21.78 9.00
C GLU A 667 2.39 21.98 10.18
N ASP A 668 2.94 20.87 10.69
CA ASP A 668 4.06 20.88 11.63
C ASP A 668 5.04 19.73 11.32
N ASP A 669 6.12 20.12 10.63
CA ASP A 669 7.22 19.29 10.17
C ASP A 669 6.81 18.04 9.34
N LEU A 670 6.65 16.86 9.97
CA LEU A 670 6.20 15.64 9.32
C LEU A 670 4.68 15.57 9.12
N LEU A 671 3.90 16.21 9.99
CA LEU A 671 2.44 16.21 9.85
C LEU A 671 2.04 17.33 8.91
N ARG A 672 1.46 16.96 7.77
CA ARG A 672 0.92 17.88 6.78
C ARG A 672 -0.46 17.42 6.39
N LEU A 673 -1.46 18.07 6.98
CA LEU A 673 -2.87 17.84 6.68
C LEU A 673 -3.35 18.94 5.75
N THR A 674 -4.24 18.58 4.83
CA THR A 674 -4.79 19.50 3.81
C THR A 674 -5.92 20.34 4.38
N GLY A 675 -6.72 19.74 5.25
CA GLY A 675 -7.83 20.39 5.93
C GLY A 675 -7.40 21.34 7.06
N GLY A 676 -8.21 22.35 7.31
CA GLY A 676 -8.17 23.14 8.53
C GLY A 676 -8.80 22.41 9.72
N ILE A 677 -9.83 21.60 9.48
CA ILE A 677 -10.41 20.66 10.44
C ILE A 677 -10.29 19.26 9.85
N ASN A 678 -9.71 18.33 10.59
CA ASN A 678 -9.44 16.99 10.09
C ASN A 678 -10.02 15.94 11.04
N PHE A 679 -10.72 14.96 10.47
CA PHE A 679 -11.16 13.74 11.15
C PHE A 679 -10.56 12.53 10.42
N TYR A 680 -9.73 11.74 11.09
CA TYR A 680 -9.12 10.53 10.50
C TYR A 680 -9.37 9.30 11.38
N LYS A 681 -10.14 8.32 10.89
CA LYS A 681 -10.62 7.19 11.70
C LYS A 681 -11.27 7.70 13.01
N ALA A 682 -12.16 8.68 12.88
CA ALA A 682 -12.79 9.36 13.98
C ALA A 682 -14.17 9.88 13.54
N ASP A 683 -15.21 9.10 13.83
CA ASP A 683 -16.58 9.48 13.49
C ASP A 683 -17.00 10.79 14.16
N VAL A 684 -17.89 11.56 13.52
CA VAL A 684 -18.30 12.86 14.03
C VAL A 684 -19.74 13.25 13.67
N ASP A 685 -20.46 13.78 14.66
CA ASP A 685 -21.70 14.52 14.45
C ASP A 685 -21.45 16.04 14.57
N ILE A 686 -21.83 16.81 13.56
CA ILE A 686 -21.66 18.26 13.47
C ILE A 686 -23.04 18.91 13.41
N LYS A 687 -23.36 19.74 14.41
CA LYS A 687 -24.66 20.40 14.51
C LYS A 687 -24.55 21.89 14.78
N ASN A 688 -25.19 22.70 13.92
CA ASN A 688 -25.20 24.16 14.04
C ASN A 688 -23.78 24.73 14.23
N VAL A 689 -22.91 24.46 13.26
CA VAL A 689 -21.51 24.91 13.27
C VAL A 689 -21.29 25.92 12.16
N SER A 690 -20.52 26.97 12.44
CA SER A 690 -20.14 28.00 11.47
C SER A 690 -18.62 28.07 11.34
N ILE A 691 -18.12 27.98 10.11
CA ILE A 691 -16.70 28.08 9.76
C ILE A 691 -16.52 29.25 8.78
N GLU A 692 -15.66 30.20 9.12
CA GLU A 692 -15.43 31.40 8.31
C GLU A 692 -13.95 31.73 8.14
N ASN A 693 -13.59 32.18 6.94
CA ASN A 693 -12.24 32.61 6.55
C ASN A 693 -11.21 31.47 6.68
N VAL A 694 -11.16 30.62 5.67
CA VAL A 694 -10.27 29.45 5.63
C VAL A 694 -9.24 29.60 4.53
N LYS A 695 -7.97 29.41 4.88
CA LYS A 695 -6.81 29.44 3.96
C LYS A 695 -6.30 28.03 3.59
N ALA A 696 -6.77 27.01 4.30
CA ALA A 696 -6.44 25.61 4.02
C ALA A 696 -6.91 25.20 2.61
N GLU A 697 -6.45 24.02 2.14
CA GLU A 697 -7.06 23.39 0.98
C GLU A 697 -8.51 23.06 1.32
N ASP A 698 -8.74 22.34 2.41
CA ASP A 698 -10.11 21.93 2.79
C ASP A 698 -10.51 22.69 4.06
N ALA A 699 -11.75 23.17 4.15
CA ALA A 699 -12.24 23.65 5.45
C ALA A 699 -12.40 22.48 6.43
N ILE A 700 -12.98 21.38 5.96
CA ILE A 700 -13.11 20.11 6.68
C ILE A 700 -12.64 18.98 5.77
N ASN A 701 -11.77 18.10 6.27
CA ASN A 701 -11.41 16.83 5.63
C ASN A 701 -11.78 15.67 6.56
N ILE A 702 -12.68 14.79 6.11
CA ILE A 702 -13.17 13.61 6.84
C ILE A 702 -12.72 12.36 6.11
N VAL A 703 -11.87 11.57 6.76
CA VAL A 703 -11.16 10.46 6.13
C VAL A 703 -11.38 9.17 6.90
N GLN A 704 -11.85 8.11 6.23
CA GLN A 704 -12.13 6.80 6.83
C GLN A 704 -13.00 6.89 8.10
N SER A 705 -14.06 7.69 8.08
CA SER A 705 -14.91 7.95 9.24
C SER A 705 -16.38 8.09 8.85
N ASP A 706 -17.29 7.78 9.77
CA ASP A 706 -18.70 8.08 9.59
C ASP A 706 -19.03 9.50 10.04
N TYR A 707 -19.93 10.20 9.34
CA TYR A 707 -20.33 11.55 9.74
C TYR A 707 -21.84 11.84 9.62
N THR A 708 -22.33 12.70 10.51
CA THR A 708 -23.67 13.32 10.42
C THR A 708 -23.51 14.82 10.49
N ILE A 709 -23.96 15.56 9.48
CA ILE A 709 -23.84 17.02 9.45
C ILE A 709 -25.24 17.63 9.32
N ASP A 710 -25.63 18.46 10.29
CA ASP A 710 -26.88 19.21 10.30
C ASP A 710 -26.61 20.68 10.58
N SER A 711 -27.09 21.55 9.68
CA SER A 711 -27.01 23.00 9.84
C SER A 711 -25.57 23.53 9.90
N LEU A 712 -24.70 23.05 9.02
CA LEU A 712 -23.34 23.55 8.84
C LEU A 712 -23.32 24.79 7.93
N LYS A 713 -22.53 25.79 8.30
CA LYS A 713 -22.29 26.99 7.49
C LYS A 713 -20.80 27.15 7.23
N ILE A 714 -20.39 27.17 5.97
CA ILE A 714 -19.01 27.45 5.57
C ILE A 714 -18.97 28.67 4.66
N LYS A 715 -18.07 29.61 4.97
CA LYS A 715 -17.93 30.87 4.23
C LYS A 715 -16.48 31.29 4.02
N ASN A 716 -16.19 31.85 2.84
CA ASN A 716 -14.90 32.43 2.47
C ASN A 716 -13.74 31.43 2.60
N THR A 717 -13.70 30.41 1.72
CA THR A 717 -12.60 29.43 1.66
C THR A 717 -11.68 29.75 0.47
N SER A 718 -10.37 29.50 0.61
CA SER A 718 -9.41 29.66 -0.49
C SER A 718 -9.34 28.47 -1.45
N SER A 719 -9.86 27.31 -1.05
CA SER A 719 -10.13 26.17 -1.92
C SER A 719 -11.43 25.49 -1.46
N ASP A 720 -11.39 24.24 -1.06
CA ASP A 720 -12.55 23.36 -0.94
C ASP A 720 -13.21 23.54 0.43
N ALA A 721 -14.53 23.34 0.49
CA ALA A 721 -15.27 23.53 1.74
C ALA A 721 -15.30 22.24 2.57
N LEU A 722 -15.64 21.11 1.97
CA LEU A 722 -15.68 19.82 2.65
C LEU A 722 -15.24 18.71 1.72
N ASP A 723 -14.28 17.93 2.19
CA ASP A 723 -13.76 16.74 1.55
C ASP A 723 -14.09 15.50 2.40
N ALA A 724 -14.71 14.51 1.77
CA ALA A 724 -14.98 13.22 2.37
C ALA A 724 -14.28 12.10 1.59
N ASP A 725 -13.19 11.58 2.16
CA ASP A 725 -12.37 10.52 1.58
C ASP A 725 -12.63 9.17 2.28
N PHE A 726 -13.15 8.20 1.54
CA PHE A 726 -13.40 6.84 2.06
C PHE A 726 -14.33 6.84 3.29
N SER A 727 -15.32 7.73 3.29
CA SER A 727 -16.16 8.08 4.43
C SER A 727 -17.64 7.99 4.08
N ASP A 728 -18.47 7.59 5.03
CA ASP A 728 -19.90 7.43 4.82
C ASP A 728 -20.69 8.39 5.73
N GLY A 729 -21.72 9.07 5.21
CA GLY A 729 -22.44 10.03 6.06
C GLY A 729 -23.55 10.85 5.42
N THR A 730 -24.12 11.78 6.19
CA THR A 730 -25.20 12.65 5.74
C THR A 730 -24.88 14.14 5.91
N ILE A 731 -25.42 14.98 5.02
CA ILE A 731 -25.31 16.44 5.07
C ILE A 731 -26.69 17.07 4.87
N GLU A 732 -27.19 17.73 5.90
CA GLU A 732 -28.54 18.29 5.93
C GLU A 732 -28.54 19.78 6.30
N ASN A 733 -29.51 20.53 5.75
CA ASN A 733 -29.84 21.91 6.16
C ASN A 733 -28.65 22.88 6.13
N SER A 734 -27.68 22.65 5.25
CA SER A 734 -26.36 23.29 5.29
C SER A 734 -26.20 24.36 4.20
N TYR A 735 -25.31 25.31 4.44
CA TYR A 735 -25.12 26.51 3.60
C TYR A 735 -23.65 26.80 3.35
N PHE A 736 -23.26 26.80 2.07
CA PHE A 736 -21.88 27.01 1.62
C PHE A 736 -21.83 28.26 0.75
N THR A 737 -20.93 29.20 1.03
CA THR A 737 -20.85 30.44 0.25
C THR A 737 -19.46 31.02 0.10
N ASP A 738 -19.17 31.61 -1.06
CA ASP A 738 -17.87 32.22 -1.36
C ASP A 738 -16.72 31.18 -1.23
N ILE A 739 -16.83 30.10 -2.00
CA ILE A 739 -15.90 28.96 -2.01
C ILE A 739 -15.02 29.05 -3.25
N ALA A 740 -13.70 29.04 -3.10
CA ALA A 740 -12.79 29.19 -4.23
C ALA A 740 -12.40 27.86 -4.93
N GLY A 741 -12.62 26.72 -4.29
CA GLY A 741 -12.49 25.39 -4.88
C GLY A 741 -13.85 24.70 -5.00
N ASP A 742 -13.93 23.43 -4.63
CA ASP A 742 -15.19 22.66 -4.63
C ASP A 742 -15.98 22.89 -3.32
N ALA A 743 -17.31 22.99 -3.39
CA ALA A 743 -18.09 23.15 -2.15
C ALA A 743 -18.23 21.84 -1.38
N LEU A 744 -18.40 20.72 -2.08
CA LEU A 744 -18.39 19.37 -1.51
C LEU A 744 -17.63 18.44 -2.47
N ASP A 745 -16.55 17.79 -2.03
CA ASP A 745 -15.82 16.76 -2.80
C ASP A 745 -15.86 15.39 -2.09
N PHE A 746 -16.11 14.35 -2.88
CA PHE A 746 -16.27 12.97 -2.40
C PHE A 746 -15.40 12.02 -3.21
N SER A 747 -14.61 11.21 -2.51
CA SER A 747 -13.71 10.21 -3.09
C SER A 747 -13.83 8.88 -2.34
N GLY A 748 -14.27 7.82 -3.03
CA GLY A 748 -14.51 6.49 -2.42
C GLY A 748 -15.53 6.47 -1.29
N SER A 749 -16.52 7.36 -1.32
CA SER A 749 -17.42 7.69 -0.20
C SER A 749 -18.90 7.45 -0.55
N THR A 750 -19.73 7.21 0.48
CA THR A 750 -21.19 7.16 0.35
C THR A 750 -21.83 8.33 1.07
N SER A 751 -22.68 9.13 0.41
CA SER A 751 -23.30 10.28 1.09
C SER A 751 -24.73 10.59 0.68
N ASP A 752 -25.53 11.05 1.65
CA ASP A 752 -26.87 11.61 1.42
C ASP A 752 -26.87 13.10 1.74
N ILE A 753 -27.19 13.93 0.74
CA ILE A 753 -27.22 15.39 0.82
C ILE A 753 -28.67 15.86 0.68
N SER A 754 -29.18 16.60 1.68
CA SER A 754 -30.55 17.12 1.63
C SER A 754 -30.67 18.56 2.13
N ASN A 755 -31.52 19.35 1.46
CA ASN A 755 -31.82 20.74 1.86
C ASN A 755 -30.56 21.62 1.97
N VAL A 756 -29.63 21.47 1.02
CA VAL A 756 -28.36 22.20 0.99
C VAL A 756 -28.43 23.38 0.03
N ARG A 757 -27.75 24.49 0.37
CA ARG A 757 -27.62 25.65 -0.52
C ARG A 757 -26.16 26.05 -0.70
N ILE A 758 -25.72 26.12 -1.95
CA ILE A 758 -24.35 26.40 -2.37
C ILE A 758 -24.37 27.64 -3.27
N LEU A 759 -23.71 28.73 -2.86
CA LEU A 759 -23.71 30.01 -3.58
C LEU A 759 -22.29 30.55 -3.81
N ARG A 760 -21.95 30.93 -5.05
CA ARG A 760 -20.66 31.56 -5.40
C ARG A 760 -19.49 30.62 -5.12
N THR A 761 -19.46 29.50 -5.84
CA THR A 761 -18.37 28.52 -5.84
C THR A 761 -17.55 28.68 -7.12
N ARG A 762 -16.21 28.70 -7.05
CA ARG A 762 -15.41 28.96 -8.27
C ARG A 762 -15.12 27.72 -9.10
N ASP A 763 -15.13 26.53 -8.52
CA ASP A 763 -14.96 25.28 -9.25
C ASP A 763 -16.28 24.48 -9.30
N LYS A 764 -16.41 23.37 -8.57
CA LYS A 764 -17.62 22.53 -8.59
C LYS A 764 -18.50 22.77 -7.36
N GLY A 765 -19.80 22.85 -7.57
CA GLY A 765 -20.76 22.81 -6.47
C GLY A 765 -20.65 21.49 -5.71
N ILE A 766 -20.78 20.37 -6.41
CA ILE A 766 -20.61 19.03 -5.86
C ILE A 766 -19.75 18.18 -6.81
N SER A 767 -18.63 17.67 -6.30
CA SER A 767 -17.71 16.78 -7.00
C SER A 767 -17.81 15.36 -6.43
N VAL A 768 -18.11 14.38 -7.28
CA VAL A 768 -18.29 12.98 -6.86
C VAL A 768 -17.39 12.08 -7.70
N GLY A 769 -16.33 11.55 -7.11
CA GLY A 769 -15.31 10.77 -7.80
C GLY A 769 -14.90 9.48 -7.09
N GLU A 770 -14.05 8.70 -7.76
CA GLU A 770 -13.33 7.56 -7.20
C GLU A 770 -14.24 6.47 -6.58
N GLU A 771 -15.19 5.93 -7.33
CA GLU A 771 -16.16 4.91 -6.86
C GLU A 771 -17.09 5.38 -5.72
N SER A 772 -17.39 6.67 -5.65
CA SER A 772 -18.35 7.22 -4.68
C SER A 772 -19.82 7.01 -5.11
N PHE A 773 -20.72 6.97 -4.13
CA PHE A 773 -22.17 6.96 -4.35
C PHE A 773 -22.82 8.11 -3.57
N VAL A 774 -23.46 9.06 -4.26
CA VAL A 774 -24.04 10.25 -3.61
C VAL A 774 -25.48 10.50 -4.04
N ASN A 775 -26.38 10.58 -3.07
CA ASN A 775 -27.75 11.03 -3.26
C ASN A 775 -27.86 12.52 -2.92
N ILE A 776 -28.53 13.29 -3.78
CA ILE A 776 -28.70 14.74 -3.65
C ILE A 776 -30.18 15.07 -3.76
N GLU A 777 -30.76 15.67 -2.72
CA GLU A 777 -32.17 16.04 -2.69
C GLU A 777 -32.35 17.51 -2.28
N ASN A 778 -33.33 18.20 -2.88
CA ASN A 778 -33.78 19.53 -2.49
C ASN A 778 -32.63 20.55 -2.35
N THR A 779 -31.65 20.50 -3.27
CA THR A 779 -30.43 21.29 -3.22
C THR A 779 -30.50 22.47 -4.19
N TYR A 780 -30.01 23.64 -3.76
CA TYR A 780 -29.93 24.86 -4.56
C TYR A 780 -28.47 25.27 -4.80
N ILE A 781 -28.02 25.23 -6.04
CA ILE A 781 -26.66 25.61 -6.47
C ILE A 781 -26.76 26.81 -7.41
N GLU A 782 -26.01 27.88 -7.14
CA GLU A 782 -26.04 29.10 -7.95
C GLU A 782 -24.68 29.82 -7.98
N ASN A 783 -24.34 30.38 -9.13
CA ASN A 783 -23.05 31.05 -9.38
C ASN A 783 -21.87 30.08 -9.15
N THR A 784 -21.76 29.06 -10.00
CA THR A 784 -20.69 28.04 -9.95
C THR A 784 -19.95 27.91 -11.28
N ASN A 785 -18.77 27.29 -11.34
CA ASN A 785 -18.24 26.92 -12.65
C ASN A 785 -18.94 25.66 -13.18
N ILE A 786 -19.01 24.63 -12.35
CA ILE A 786 -19.75 23.40 -12.62
C ILE A 786 -20.72 23.13 -11.48
N GLY A 787 -21.95 22.69 -11.76
CA GLY A 787 -22.93 22.36 -10.73
C GLY A 787 -22.59 21.05 -10.01
N VAL A 788 -22.81 19.92 -10.68
CA VAL A 788 -22.60 18.58 -10.12
C VAL A 788 -21.79 17.72 -11.10
N THR A 789 -20.85 16.93 -10.60
CA THR A 789 -20.09 15.97 -11.42
C THR A 789 -20.13 14.56 -10.87
N SER A 790 -20.12 13.58 -11.78
CA SER A 790 -19.89 12.16 -11.51
C SER A 790 -18.69 11.67 -12.34
N LYS A 791 -17.59 11.29 -11.66
CA LYS A 791 -16.33 10.88 -12.28
C LYS A 791 -15.82 9.54 -11.75
N ASP A 792 -14.96 8.88 -12.51
CA ASP A 792 -14.13 7.77 -12.03
C ASP A 792 -14.89 6.64 -11.32
N ALA A 793 -15.89 6.07 -12.00
CA ALA A 793 -16.74 4.97 -11.54
C ALA A 793 -17.76 5.33 -10.44
N SER A 794 -17.99 6.62 -10.20
CA SER A 794 -18.98 7.09 -9.25
C SER A 794 -20.41 7.09 -9.77
N GLU A 795 -21.36 7.11 -8.85
CA GLU A 795 -22.80 7.17 -9.10
C GLU A 795 -23.43 8.34 -8.34
N VAL A 796 -24.26 9.11 -9.04
CA VAL A 796 -24.99 10.24 -8.46
C VAL A 796 -26.47 10.13 -8.77
N VAL A 797 -27.32 10.31 -7.75
CA VAL A 797 -28.77 10.43 -7.91
C VAL A 797 -29.20 11.80 -7.41
N MET A 798 -29.74 12.65 -8.28
CA MET A 798 -30.13 14.02 -7.98
C MET A 798 -31.63 14.24 -8.18
N LEU A 799 -32.31 14.73 -7.14
CA LEU A 799 -33.76 14.86 -7.04
C LEU A 799 -34.17 16.28 -6.63
N ASN A 800 -35.24 16.81 -7.21
CA ASN A 800 -35.93 18.03 -6.74
C ASN A 800 -35.01 19.26 -6.54
N SER A 801 -33.95 19.37 -7.34
CA SER A 801 -32.87 20.33 -7.11
C SER A 801 -32.79 21.39 -8.21
N ILE A 802 -32.13 22.51 -7.91
CA ILE A 802 -32.01 23.67 -8.78
C ILE A 802 -30.53 24.01 -8.97
N VAL A 803 -30.08 24.15 -10.22
CA VAL A 803 -28.71 24.57 -10.56
C VAL A 803 -28.78 25.75 -11.54
N LYS A 804 -28.23 26.90 -11.13
CA LYS A 804 -28.33 28.17 -11.85
C LYS A 804 -27.00 28.87 -12.02
N ASP A 805 -26.94 29.75 -13.02
CA ASP A 805 -25.81 30.67 -13.24
C ASP A 805 -24.44 29.97 -13.23
N PHE A 806 -24.29 28.90 -14.02
CA PHE A 806 -23.01 28.18 -14.14
C PHE A 806 -22.19 28.65 -15.36
N THR A 807 -20.85 28.61 -15.28
CA THR A 807 -19.98 29.11 -16.38
C THR A 807 -19.50 28.04 -17.36
N SER A 808 -19.41 26.77 -16.96
CA SER A 808 -19.05 25.65 -17.84
C SER A 808 -20.25 24.76 -18.14
N TYR A 809 -20.70 23.97 -17.15
CA TYR A 809 -21.81 23.03 -17.31
C TYR A 809 -22.60 22.90 -16.02
N GLY A 810 -23.91 22.70 -16.14
CA GLY A 810 -24.77 22.43 -14.98
C GLY A 810 -24.42 21.09 -14.33
N ILE A 811 -24.39 20.03 -15.15
CA ILE A 811 -24.16 18.66 -14.70
C ILE A 811 -23.23 17.93 -15.68
N MET A 812 -22.25 17.17 -15.18
CA MET A 812 -21.29 16.43 -16.02
C MET A 812 -21.07 14.97 -15.57
N SER A 813 -20.92 14.05 -16.52
CA SER A 813 -20.39 12.70 -16.28
C SER A 813 -19.19 12.39 -17.19
N PHE A 814 -18.05 12.01 -16.61
CA PHE A 814 -16.82 11.71 -17.35
C PHE A 814 -15.89 10.72 -16.63
N THR A 815 -14.80 10.31 -17.26
CA THR A 815 -13.74 9.47 -16.68
C THR A 815 -12.40 10.21 -16.77
N LYS A 816 -11.83 10.58 -15.64
CA LYS A 816 -10.50 11.18 -15.48
C LYS A 816 -9.43 10.14 -15.16
N LYS A 817 -9.76 9.16 -14.31
CA LYS A 817 -8.90 8.06 -13.87
C LYS A 817 -9.43 6.74 -14.43
N ASP A 818 -8.71 6.19 -15.42
CA ASP A 818 -9.17 5.01 -16.17
C ASP A 818 -8.91 3.66 -15.48
N PHE A 819 -8.33 3.69 -14.27
CA PHE A 819 -8.00 2.49 -13.51
C PHE A 819 -9.14 2.00 -12.61
N TYR A 820 -10.22 2.77 -12.49
CA TYR A 820 -11.48 2.33 -11.92
C TYR A 820 -12.28 1.54 -12.95
N SER A 821 -12.92 0.46 -12.49
CA SER A 821 -13.39 -0.61 -13.38
C SER A 821 -14.79 -0.42 -13.94
N LYS A 822 -15.58 0.50 -13.38
CA LYS A 822 -16.97 0.78 -13.77
C LYS A 822 -17.08 2.16 -14.44
N PRO A 823 -18.06 2.35 -15.32
CA PRO A 823 -18.37 3.68 -15.85
C PRO A 823 -19.10 4.53 -14.81
N SER A 824 -18.84 5.83 -14.80
CA SER A 824 -19.56 6.78 -13.96
C SER A 824 -21.02 6.94 -14.43
N SER A 825 -21.94 7.16 -13.50
CA SER A 825 -23.37 7.32 -13.77
C SER A 825 -23.98 8.52 -13.05
N LEU A 826 -25.02 9.10 -13.66
CA LEU A 826 -25.78 10.21 -13.09
C LEU A 826 -27.26 10.11 -13.45
N LYS A 827 -28.15 10.12 -12.45
CA LYS A 827 -29.60 10.12 -12.61
C LYS A 827 -30.20 11.41 -12.06
N VAL A 828 -30.85 12.20 -12.91
CA VAL A 828 -31.52 13.46 -12.56
C VAL A 828 -33.03 13.30 -12.64
N ILE A 829 -33.77 13.70 -11.60
CA ILE A 829 -35.23 13.62 -11.56
C ILE A 829 -35.82 14.91 -11.01
N ASN A 830 -36.79 15.50 -11.73
CA ASN A 830 -37.51 16.70 -11.32
C ASN A 830 -36.60 17.86 -10.89
N CYS A 831 -35.50 18.09 -11.63
CA CYS A 831 -34.55 19.16 -11.36
C CYS A 831 -34.67 20.28 -12.38
N ASN A 832 -34.35 21.51 -11.97
CA ASN A 832 -34.30 22.67 -12.85
C ASN A 832 -32.86 23.13 -13.03
N ILE A 833 -32.32 22.91 -14.23
CA ILE A 833 -30.95 23.26 -14.61
C ILE A 833 -31.02 24.33 -15.69
N ASP A 834 -30.37 25.47 -15.46
CA ASP A 834 -30.36 26.58 -16.42
C ASP A 834 -29.76 26.18 -17.79
N THR A 835 -30.02 27.01 -18.81
CA THR A 835 -29.53 26.82 -20.19
C THR A 835 -28.69 28.03 -20.63
N PRO A 836 -27.77 27.90 -21.61
CA PRO A 836 -27.32 26.67 -22.30
C PRO A 836 -26.36 25.82 -21.45
N PHE A 837 -25.92 24.67 -21.98
CA PHE A 837 -24.93 23.76 -21.35
C PHE A 837 -25.37 23.09 -20.05
N SER A 838 -26.64 22.72 -19.95
CA SER A 838 -27.20 22.05 -18.78
C SER A 838 -26.51 20.71 -18.47
N TYR A 839 -26.13 19.95 -19.50
CA TYR A 839 -25.62 18.57 -19.36
C TYR A 839 -24.40 18.33 -20.26
N LEU A 840 -23.44 17.56 -19.76
CA LEU A 840 -22.37 16.93 -20.56
C LEU A 840 -22.23 15.47 -20.16
N ARG A 841 -22.31 14.56 -21.13
CA ARG A 841 -22.07 13.12 -20.95
C ARG A 841 -20.94 12.66 -21.86
N GLN A 842 -19.79 12.29 -21.29
CA GLN A 842 -18.70 11.69 -22.07
C GLN A 842 -19.06 10.29 -22.56
N GLU A 843 -18.62 9.93 -23.76
CA GLU A 843 -18.66 8.55 -24.28
C GLU A 843 -18.17 7.53 -23.24
N GLY A 844 -18.96 6.48 -23.03
CA GLY A 844 -18.68 5.43 -22.04
C GLY A 844 -19.22 5.70 -20.63
N THR A 845 -19.82 6.87 -20.36
CA THR A 845 -20.56 7.14 -19.10
C THR A 845 -22.07 7.07 -19.30
N PHE A 846 -22.83 7.11 -18.21
CA PHE A 846 -24.30 7.07 -18.22
C PHE A 846 -24.90 8.34 -17.61
N MET A 847 -25.91 8.91 -18.27
CA MET A 847 -26.68 10.02 -17.73
C MET A 847 -28.15 9.94 -18.17
N THR A 848 -29.08 10.08 -17.22
CA THR A 848 -30.51 10.21 -17.49
C THR A 848 -31.12 11.43 -16.81
N VAL A 849 -32.07 12.08 -17.47
CA VAL A 849 -32.86 13.21 -16.96
C VAL A 849 -34.33 12.90 -17.17
N ASP A 850 -35.11 12.81 -16.09
CA ASP A 850 -36.53 12.42 -16.12
C ASP A 850 -36.78 11.16 -16.97
N ASP A 851 -35.95 10.14 -16.71
CA ASP A 851 -35.90 8.84 -17.41
C ASP A 851 -35.55 8.90 -18.92
N GLN A 852 -35.12 10.06 -19.42
CA GLN A 852 -34.59 10.21 -20.79
C GLN A 852 -33.06 10.20 -20.79
N GLU A 853 -32.47 9.42 -21.69
CA GLU A 853 -31.02 9.35 -21.83
C GLU A 853 -30.47 10.61 -22.52
N ILE A 854 -29.42 11.20 -21.95
CA ILE A 854 -28.71 12.34 -22.55
C ILE A 854 -27.73 11.84 -23.60
N GLU A 855 -27.63 12.52 -24.75
CA GLU A 855 -26.72 12.15 -25.82
C GLU A 855 -25.26 12.15 -25.33
N GLN A 856 -24.48 11.14 -25.73
CA GLN A 856 -23.06 11.06 -25.39
C GLN A 856 -22.21 11.87 -26.38
N GLU A 857 -21.11 12.43 -25.89
CA GLU A 857 -20.18 13.25 -26.68
C GLU A 857 -18.73 12.77 -26.51
N ASP A 858 -17.92 12.93 -27.56
CA ASP A 858 -16.46 12.77 -27.46
C ASP A 858 -15.89 13.99 -26.70
N PHE A 859 -15.43 13.74 -25.48
CA PHE A 859 -14.95 14.76 -24.57
C PHE A 859 -13.52 14.47 -24.13
N ASN A 860 -12.63 15.44 -24.37
CA ASN A 860 -11.24 15.38 -23.95
C ASN A 860 -11.07 16.06 -22.58
N VAL A 861 -11.07 15.24 -21.53
CA VAL A 861 -10.95 15.67 -20.13
C VAL A 861 -9.66 16.46 -19.89
N ASP A 862 -8.51 15.98 -20.37
CA ASP A 862 -7.22 16.66 -20.16
C ASP A 862 -7.19 18.07 -20.75
N LYS A 863 -7.79 18.25 -21.93
CA LYS A 863 -7.88 19.56 -22.59
C LYS A 863 -8.82 20.49 -21.83
N PHE A 864 -9.92 19.96 -21.29
CA PHE A 864 -10.86 20.73 -20.48
C PHE A 864 -10.17 21.28 -19.22
N TYR A 865 -9.50 20.41 -18.45
CA TYR A 865 -8.78 20.83 -17.24
C TYR A 865 -7.61 21.79 -17.53
N LYS A 866 -6.85 21.58 -18.61
CA LYS A 866 -5.78 22.53 -19.01
C LYS A 866 -6.31 23.91 -19.38
N ASN A 867 -7.44 23.99 -20.07
CA ASN A 867 -8.04 25.27 -20.40
C ASN A 867 -8.60 25.96 -19.15
N PHE A 868 -9.13 25.18 -18.21
CA PHE A 868 -9.63 25.66 -16.93
C PHE A 868 -8.51 26.27 -16.07
N GLU A 869 -7.38 25.56 -15.90
CA GLU A 869 -6.20 26.06 -15.17
C GLU A 869 -5.63 27.38 -15.75
N ASN A 870 -5.76 27.59 -17.06
CA ASN A 870 -5.31 28.83 -17.71
C ASN A 870 -6.34 29.98 -17.62
N SER A 871 -7.57 29.70 -17.21
CA SER A 871 -8.66 30.67 -17.07
C SER A 871 -8.91 31.15 -15.64
N LEU A 872 -8.42 30.37 -14.66
CA LEU A 872 -8.24 30.77 -13.26
C LEU A 872 -7.02 31.69 -13.11
#